data_AF-A0A3A4L998-F1
#
_entry.id   AF-A0A3A4L998-F1
#
_cell.length_a   1.000
_cell.length_b   1.000
_cell.length_c   1.000
_cell.angle_alpha   90.00
_cell.angle_beta   90.00
_cell.angle_gamma   90.00
#
_symmetry.space_group_name_H-M   'P 1'
#
loop_
_entity.id
_entity.type
_entity.pdbx_description
1 polymer ?
#
loop_
_entity_poly.entity_id
_entity_poly.type
_entity_poly.pdbx_seq_one_letter_code
_entity_poly.pdbx_strand_id
1 'polypeptide(L)'
;MGSIENESVGGGKDFSGMAGNFDVDYQEFLRLAAEHRRAAEETREWSKPPRDWLARFQATYGHIADDVYEALGRYYHAREEAGLELAKSHDDTAEQLQAAVETFRQTEGNNVAEFNNTLPGHGSPGPHDPMPGSHPVPASHTPPPAHDATPAAPGHPPAAGGHAAGPTGDPNPQHESSGMSAAPNPTAGQQGSGMPAQSMPGVSHPSMPGSETGGPSAGTPGQHGVAAPTNSSAAVNDSIPPLSAFAPEGGVTSGTGRGSETQSPSAANEATEAVPAVVPTPFSSAVAAAKQKAAEPDYVVGDSVNEDLVLAKTLLGAVLAAVDTPVGMMWAVSVVRGPDGIGVFLTSNEGRGWLPAGLFLPRTVSTPWLWDEFLGVTEGSPWEGVADPARVLAEFGLAWGEKAGGATSALVSSGSIDPGLRAQLPEVAMEGMVAPNYDVDLRVATADTTDRLGLTGSIDGLKSLAQVPDSQVHARTVQMASDAHRHVSYHGARSAEAAEARRARDRILAMVHARQPVSRALWAELREADDLLAASMLTHRVDVGRVGLGELRIVDEAADLRDLVFERRCNELVLLLAEEPQPQVLRDAAYAHEQIVNHPTFVAAPAPVSAAPADRVARTAPPVGGVTAPSVSAPPTEAPPSIG
;
A
#
# COMPACT_ATOMS: atom_id res chain seq x y z
N MET A 1 -50.69 45.50 23.09
CA MET A 1 -51.49 45.12 24.28
C MET A 1 -52.38 43.96 23.86
N GLY A 2 -52.23 42.79 24.49
CA GLY A 2 -53.04 41.57 24.27
C GLY A 2 -52.68 40.82 22.97
N SER A 3 -52.60 39.50 22.90
CA SER A 3 -53.11 38.46 23.79
C SER A 3 -52.30 37.17 23.68
N ILE A 4 -52.32 36.40 24.76
CA ILE A 4 -51.77 35.05 24.93
C ILE A 4 -52.82 34.05 24.43
N GLU A 5 -52.42 33.10 23.59
CA GLU A 5 -53.12 31.82 23.44
C GLU A 5 -52.10 30.67 23.54
N ASN A 6 -52.35 29.81 24.53
CA ASN A 6 -51.75 28.51 24.73
C ASN A 6 -52.49 27.51 23.83
N GLU A 7 -51.77 26.75 23.01
CA GLU A 7 -52.26 25.45 22.54
C GLU A 7 -51.20 24.37 22.74
N SER A 8 -51.60 23.41 23.58
CA SER A 8 -50.93 22.16 23.86
C SER A 8 -51.32 21.15 22.78
N VAL A 9 -50.35 20.60 22.05
CA VAL A 9 -50.54 19.36 21.29
C VAL A 9 -49.34 18.44 21.56
N GLY A 10 -49.59 17.41 22.36
CA GLY A 10 -48.77 16.21 22.40
C GLY A 10 -49.11 15.32 21.21
N GLY A 11 -48.08 14.73 20.60
CA GLY A 11 -48.19 13.69 19.59
C GLY A 11 -46.90 12.89 19.58
N GLY A 12 -46.95 11.67 20.10
CA GLY A 12 -45.83 10.74 20.14
C GLY A 12 -45.31 10.43 18.74
N LYS A 13 -44.00 10.51 18.58
CA LYS A 13 -43.31 9.96 17.42
C LYS A 13 -43.08 8.46 17.69
N ASP A 14 -43.82 7.64 16.97
CA ASP A 14 -43.58 6.21 16.87
C ASP A 14 -42.16 5.98 16.31
N PHE A 15 -41.31 5.33 17.11
CA PHE A 15 -40.07 4.73 16.66
C PHE A 15 -40.41 3.39 15.97
N SER A 16 -40.77 3.46 14.68
CA SER A 16 -40.80 2.32 13.78
C SER A 16 -39.92 2.65 12.59
N GLY A 17 -38.67 2.20 12.64
CA GLY A 17 -37.72 2.49 11.57
C GLY A 17 -36.30 2.11 11.94
N MET A 18 -36.00 0.81 11.98
CA MET A 18 -34.67 0.22 11.71
C MET A 18 -34.80 -1.31 11.56
N ALA A 19 -35.74 -1.76 10.72
CA ALA A 19 -35.58 -3.03 10.03
C ALA A 19 -35.12 -2.66 8.62
N GLY A 20 -33.82 -2.50 8.44
CA GLY A 20 -33.23 -2.29 7.12
C GLY A 20 -33.45 -3.55 6.31
N ASN A 21 -34.55 -3.61 5.55
CA ASN A 21 -34.69 -4.54 4.44
C ASN A 21 -33.52 -4.24 3.50
N PHE A 22 -32.48 -5.07 3.55
CA PHE A 22 -31.51 -5.14 2.47
C PHE A 22 -32.28 -5.63 1.25
N ASP A 23 -32.73 -4.70 0.42
CA ASP A 23 -33.28 -5.01 -0.89
C ASP A 23 -32.11 -5.48 -1.75
N VAL A 24 -31.83 -6.78 -1.66
CA VAL A 24 -30.76 -7.43 -2.42
C VAL A 24 -31.19 -7.43 -3.88
N ASP A 25 -30.58 -6.57 -4.69
CA ASP A 25 -30.90 -6.49 -6.12
C ASP A 25 -30.40 -7.75 -6.85
N TYR A 26 -31.29 -8.73 -7.01
CA TYR A 26 -31.02 -9.97 -7.74
C TYR A 26 -30.55 -9.73 -9.18
N GLN A 27 -30.96 -8.62 -9.81
CA GLN A 27 -30.55 -8.32 -11.18
C GLN A 27 -29.08 -7.97 -11.24
N GLU A 28 -28.53 -7.34 -10.19
CA GLU A 28 -27.13 -6.96 -10.13
C GLU A 28 -26.22 -8.20 -10.06
N PHE A 29 -26.58 -9.21 -9.24
CA PHE A 29 -25.85 -10.48 -9.19
C PHE A 29 -25.85 -11.22 -10.54
N LEU A 30 -26.98 -11.23 -11.24
CA LEU A 30 -27.09 -11.84 -12.57
C LEU A 30 -26.30 -11.07 -13.62
N ARG A 31 -26.27 -9.73 -13.54
CA ARG A 31 -25.46 -8.87 -14.40
C ARG A 31 -23.97 -9.16 -14.20
N LEU A 32 -23.50 -9.18 -12.94
CA LEU A 32 -22.12 -9.50 -12.59
C LEU A 32 -21.73 -10.90 -13.06
N ALA A 33 -22.58 -11.91 -12.86
CA ALA A 33 -22.31 -13.27 -13.35
C ALA A 33 -22.15 -13.31 -14.88
N ALA A 34 -22.94 -12.53 -15.62
CA ALA A 34 -22.80 -12.43 -17.08
C ALA A 34 -21.51 -11.73 -17.50
N GLU A 35 -21.06 -10.72 -16.76
CA GLU A 35 -19.78 -10.04 -16.99
C GLU A 35 -18.59 -10.97 -16.77
N HIS A 36 -18.61 -11.77 -15.70
CA HIS A 36 -17.58 -12.77 -15.45
C HIS A 36 -17.50 -13.81 -16.57
N ARG A 37 -18.63 -14.29 -17.10
CA ARG A 37 -18.61 -15.21 -18.26
C ARG A 37 -18.01 -14.58 -19.51
N ARG A 38 -18.34 -13.32 -19.79
CA ARG A 38 -17.75 -12.61 -20.93
C ARG A 38 -16.23 -12.46 -20.75
N ALA A 39 -15.78 -12.10 -19.55
CA ALA A 39 -14.36 -12.03 -19.23
C ALA A 39 -13.66 -13.38 -19.40
N ALA A 40 -14.31 -14.49 -19.03
CA ALA A 40 -13.78 -15.85 -19.25
C ALA A 40 -13.62 -16.16 -20.75
N GLU A 41 -14.60 -15.83 -21.58
CA GLU A 41 -14.55 -16.00 -23.04
C GLU A 41 -13.43 -15.16 -23.68
N GLU A 42 -13.35 -13.88 -23.31
CA GLU A 42 -12.31 -12.96 -23.80
C GLU A 42 -10.91 -13.44 -23.38
N THR A 43 -10.76 -13.92 -22.14
CA THR A 43 -9.48 -14.46 -21.64
C THR A 43 -9.06 -15.71 -22.42
N ARG A 44 -10.00 -16.61 -22.73
CA ARG A 44 -9.74 -17.79 -23.59
C ARG A 44 -9.33 -17.41 -24.99
N GLU A 45 -9.93 -16.38 -25.57
CA GLU A 45 -9.56 -15.92 -26.90
C GLU A 45 -8.16 -15.29 -26.88
N TRP A 46 -7.90 -14.43 -25.89
CA TRP A 46 -6.63 -13.75 -25.71
C TRP A 46 -5.47 -14.70 -25.42
N SER A 47 -5.72 -15.84 -24.75
CA SER A 47 -4.67 -16.80 -24.40
C SER A 47 -4.27 -17.72 -25.55
N LYS A 48 -5.04 -17.74 -26.66
CA LYS A 48 -4.73 -18.60 -27.80
C LYS A 48 -3.37 -18.24 -28.42
N PRO A 49 -2.51 -19.23 -28.69
CA PRO A 49 -1.26 -18.99 -29.37
C PRO A 49 -1.52 -18.52 -30.81
N PRO A 50 -0.71 -17.58 -31.36
CA PRO A 50 -0.83 -17.13 -32.74
C PRO A 50 -0.25 -18.19 -33.68
N ARG A 51 -1.00 -19.29 -33.90
CA ARG A 51 -0.53 -20.50 -34.60
C ARG A 51 -0.04 -20.24 -36.02
N ASP A 52 -0.72 -19.39 -36.77
CA ASP A 52 -0.35 -19.06 -38.16
C ASP A 52 0.94 -18.25 -38.26
N TRP A 53 1.24 -17.45 -37.24
CA TRP A 53 2.49 -16.72 -37.15
C TRP A 53 3.64 -17.65 -36.74
N LEU A 54 3.42 -18.47 -35.70
CA LEU A 54 4.40 -19.48 -35.26
C LEU A 54 4.75 -20.45 -36.40
N ALA A 55 3.76 -20.91 -37.17
CA ALA A 55 3.98 -21.82 -38.30
C ALA A 55 4.84 -21.19 -39.41
N ARG A 56 4.79 -19.86 -39.59
CA ARG A 56 5.58 -19.13 -40.59
C ARG A 56 6.93 -18.67 -40.07
N PHE A 57 7.13 -18.62 -38.75
CA PHE A 57 8.32 -18.07 -38.11
C PHE A 57 9.62 -18.68 -38.65
N GLN A 58 9.71 -20.01 -38.72
CA GLN A 58 10.90 -20.70 -39.21
C GLN A 58 11.15 -20.44 -40.72
N ALA A 59 10.09 -20.27 -41.51
CA ALA A 59 10.21 -19.93 -42.93
C ALA A 59 10.69 -18.48 -43.13
N THR A 60 10.31 -17.55 -42.25
CA THR A 60 10.69 -16.14 -42.32
C THR A 60 12.10 -15.88 -41.80
N TYR A 61 12.51 -16.55 -40.72
CA TYR A 61 13.78 -16.26 -40.03
C TYR A 61 14.86 -17.35 -40.22
N GLY A 62 14.50 -18.48 -40.84
CA GLY A 62 15.40 -19.61 -41.08
C GLY A 62 15.76 -20.39 -39.81
N HIS A 63 16.56 -21.44 -39.99
CA HIS A 63 16.95 -22.37 -38.90
C HIS A 63 17.87 -21.77 -37.84
N ILE A 64 18.44 -20.59 -38.08
CA ILE A 64 19.29 -19.89 -37.08
C ILE A 64 18.43 -19.43 -35.88
N ALA A 65 17.11 -19.31 -36.07
CA ALA A 65 16.17 -18.88 -35.03
C ALA A 65 15.45 -20.06 -34.32
N ASP A 66 15.93 -21.30 -34.47
CA ASP A 66 15.25 -22.49 -33.90
C ASP A 66 15.15 -22.42 -32.37
N ASP A 67 16.20 -21.97 -31.67
CA ASP A 67 16.19 -21.79 -30.21
C ASP A 67 15.15 -20.73 -29.77
N VAL A 68 15.02 -19.67 -30.58
CA VAL A 68 14.03 -18.59 -30.35
C VAL A 68 12.61 -19.09 -30.62
N TYR A 69 12.42 -19.87 -31.67
CA TYR A 69 11.14 -20.51 -31.99
C TYR A 69 10.69 -21.44 -30.87
N GLU A 70 11.60 -22.28 -30.34
CA GLU A 70 11.31 -23.17 -29.23
C GLU A 70 10.96 -22.39 -27.95
N ALA A 71 11.70 -21.32 -27.65
CA ALA A 71 11.40 -20.44 -26.51
C ALA A 71 10.03 -19.77 -26.65
N LEU A 72 9.68 -19.28 -27.84
CA LEU A 72 8.37 -18.72 -28.14
C LEU A 72 7.26 -19.77 -28.01
N GLY A 73 7.50 -20.99 -28.46
CA GLY A 73 6.58 -22.11 -28.29
C GLY A 73 6.29 -22.39 -26.81
N ARG A 74 7.33 -22.49 -25.98
CA ARG A 74 7.18 -22.65 -24.52
C ARG A 74 6.43 -21.49 -23.88
N TYR A 75 6.77 -20.25 -24.26
CA TYR A 75 6.10 -19.04 -23.75
C TYR A 75 4.60 -19.03 -24.06
N TYR A 76 4.22 -19.25 -25.33
CA TYR A 76 2.81 -19.22 -25.71
C TYR A 76 2.01 -20.39 -25.13
N HIS A 77 2.65 -21.54 -24.91
CA HIS A 77 2.01 -22.66 -24.21
C HIS A 77 1.72 -22.30 -22.74
N ALA A 78 2.71 -21.76 -22.02
CA ALA A 78 2.52 -21.32 -20.63
C ALA A 78 1.44 -20.22 -20.52
N ARG A 79 1.40 -19.29 -21.49
CA ARG A 79 0.35 -18.27 -21.57
C ARG A 79 -1.04 -18.86 -21.83
N GLU A 80 -1.15 -19.85 -22.71
CA GLU A 80 -2.42 -20.54 -22.98
C GLU A 80 -2.94 -21.22 -21.71
N GLU A 81 -2.06 -21.94 -20.98
CA GLU A 81 -2.40 -22.59 -19.72
C GLU A 81 -2.86 -21.59 -18.64
N ALA A 82 -2.08 -20.52 -18.40
CA ALA A 82 -2.43 -19.50 -17.42
C ALA A 82 -3.75 -18.79 -17.77
N GLY A 83 -3.98 -18.52 -19.06
CA GLY A 83 -5.24 -17.93 -19.51
C GLY A 83 -6.44 -18.86 -19.35
N LEU A 84 -6.28 -20.17 -19.56
CA LEU A 84 -7.34 -21.16 -19.31
C LEU A 84 -7.68 -21.25 -17.82
N GLU A 85 -6.69 -21.18 -16.94
CA GLU A 85 -6.90 -21.17 -15.49
C GLU A 85 -7.63 -19.91 -15.02
N LEU A 86 -7.19 -18.72 -15.49
CA LEU A 86 -7.87 -17.47 -15.17
C LEU A 86 -9.32 -17.46 -15.69
N ALA A 87 -9.55 -17.93 -16.92
CA ALA A 87 -10.90 -18.05 -17.47
C ALA A 87 -11.78 -19.00 -16.64
N LYS A 88 -11.21 -20.10 -16.13
CA LYS A 88 -11.92 -21.01 -15.22
C LYS A 88 -12.32 -20.29 -13.92
N SER A 89 -11.42 -19.51 -13.32
CA SER A 89 -11.74 -18.73 -12.12
C SER A 89 -12.90 -17.75 -12.34
N HIS A 90 -12.98 -17.13 -13.52
CA HIS A 90 -14.10 -16.28 -13.89
C HIS A 90 -15.42 -17.06 -14.00
N ASP A 91 -15.40 -18.23 -14.65
CA ASP A 91 -16.58 -19.09 -14.73
C ASP A 91 -17.04 -19.59 -13.35
N ASP A 92 -16.11 -20.04 -12.50
CA ASP A 92 -16.41 -20.48 -11.13
C ASP A 92 -17.07 -19.35 -10.32
N THR A 93 -16.60 -18.12 -10.47
CA THR A 93 -17.20 -16.94 -9.82
C THR A 93 -18.61 -16.67 -10.35
N ALA A 94 -18.81 -16.76 -11.67
CA ALA A 94 -20.14 -16.60 -12.28
C ALA A 94 -21.14 -17.66 -11.78
N GLU A 95 -20.69 -18.91 -11.62
CA GLU A 95 -21.51 -20.00 -11.06
C GLU A 95 -21.87 -19.75 -9.60
N GLN A 96 -20.92 -19.30 -8.78
CA GLN A 96 -21.16 -18.95 -7.37
C GLN A 96 -22.19 -17.82 -7.24
N LEU A 97 -22.09 -16.77 -8.05
CA LEU A 97 -23.06 -15.66 -8.06
C LEU A 97 -24.48 -16.15 -8.42
N GLN A 98 -24.59 -17.06 -9.39
CA GLN A 98 -25.89 -17.65 -9.75
C GLN A 98 -26.45 -18.57 -8.66
N ALA A 99 -25.60 -19.39 -8.04
CA ALA A 99 -25.98 -20.26 -6.94
C ALA A 99 -26.46 -19.45 -5.72
N ALA A 100 -25.83 -18.30 -5.44
CA ALA A 100 -26.27 -17.38 -4.41
C ALA A 100 -27.68 -16.83 -4.67
N VAL A 101 -27.95 -16.35 -5.91
CA VAL A 101 -29.29 -15.87 -6.31
C VAL A 101 -30.36 -16.96 -6.12
N GLU A 102 -30.06 -18.19 -6.51
CA GLU A 102 -30.99 -19.31 -6.34
C GLU A 102 -31.24 -19.64 -4.88
N THR A 103 -30.20 -19.63 -4.04
CA THR A 103 -30.31 -19.84 -2.58
C THR A 103 -31.19 -18.77 -1.93
N PHE A 104 -31.03 -17.50 -2.33
CA PHE A 104 -31.88 -16.43 -1.83
C PHE A 104 -33.33 -16.58 -2.26
N ARG A 105 -33.60 -16.92 -3.53
CA ARG A 105 -34.96 -17.17 -4.02
C ARG A 105 -35.65 -18.31 -3.28
N GLN A 106 -34.92 -19.39 -2.99
CA GLN A 106 -35.44 -20.51 -2.21
C GLN A 106 -35.74 -20.07 -0.77
N THR A 107 -34.86 -19.30 -0.15
CA THR A 107 -35.04 -18.80 1.22
C THR A 107 -36.25 -17.86 1.30
N GLU A 108 -36.40 -16.95 0.33
CA GLU A 108 -37.54 -16.03 0.25
C GLU A 108 -38.86 -16.79 0.01
N GLY A 109 -38.85 -17.77 -0.89
CA GLY A 109 -40.02 -18.64 -1.13
C GLY A 109 -40.43 -19.43 0.13
N ASN A 110 -39.46 -19.96 0.87
CA ASN A 110 -39.71 -20.66 2.13
C ASN A 110 -40.27 -19.71 3.20
N ASN A 111 -39.71 -18.50 3.32
CA ASN A 111 -40.19 -17.49 4.27
C ASN A 111 -41.63 -17.04 3.96
N VAL A 112 -41.98 -16.85 2.68
CA VAL A 112 -43.36 -16.52 2.25
C VAL A 112 -44.32 -17.67 2.54
N ALA A 113 -43.90 -18.92 2.31
CA ALA A 113 -44.72 -20.09 2.63
C ALA A 113 -44.94 -20.26 4.15
N GLU A 114 -43.91 -20.03 4.97
CA GLU A 114 -44.01 -20.06 6.43
C GLU A 114 -44.90 -18.92 6.96
N PHE A 115 -44.78 -17.72 6.40
CA PHE A 115 -45.63 -16.59 6.78
C PHE A 115 -47.11 -16.81 6.42
N ASN A 116 -47.39 -17.37 5.24
CA ASN A 116 -48.75 -17.72 4.84
C ASN A 116 -49.35 -18.85 5.70
N ASN A 117 -48.53 -19.77 6.23
CA ASN A 117 -48.98 -20.81 7.16
C ASN A 117 -49.15 -20.32 8.60
N THR A 118 -48.49 -19.23 9.00
CA THR A 118 -48.49 -18.73 10.38
C THR A 118 -49.48 -17.60 10.65
N LEU A 119 -50.15 -17.01 9.64
CA LEU A 119 -51.31 -16.14 9.85
C LEU A 119 -52.60 -16.96 10.02
N PRO A 120 -53.16 -17.11 11.24
CA PRO A 120 -54.43 -17.79 11.44
C PRO A 120 -55.55 -16.82 11.04
N GLY A 121 -56.41 -17.25 10.11
CA GLY A 121 -57.52 -16.47 9.57
C GLY A 121 -58.33 -15.73 10.64
N HIS A 122 -58.27 -14.40 10.59
CA HIS A 122 -59.23 -13.53 11.25
C HIS A 122 -60.53 -13.51 10.43
N GLY A 123 -61.50 -14.32 10.88
CA GLY A 123 -62.91 -13.94 10.85
C GLY A 123 -63.82 -14.67 9.87
N SER A 124 -64.45 -15.75 10.34
CA SER A 124 -65.90 -15.87 10.19
C SER A 124 -66.52 -16.52 11.44
N PRO A 125 -67.62 -15.95 11.99
CA PRO A 125 -68.24 -16.41 13.21
C PRO A 125 -69.33 -17.46 12.94
N GLY A 126 -69.37 -18.53 13.74
CA GLY A 126 -70.51 -19.47 13.77
C GLY A 126 -70.30 -20.60 14.77
N PRO A 127 -71.36 -21.12 15.43
CA PRO A 127 -71.33 -21.37 16.87
C PRO A 127 -71.54 -22.85 17.31
N HIS A 128 -71.09 -23.17 18.54
CA HIS A 128 -71.39 -24.36 19.40
C HIS A 128 -71.06 -25.76 18.81
N ASP A 129 -70.53 -26.79 19.47
CA ASP A 129 -70.12 -27.19 20.83
C ASP A 129 -69.33 -28.55 20.65
N PRO A 130 -69.10 -29.43 21.65
CA PRO A 130 -67.90 -29.60 22.47
C PRO A 130 -66.98 -30.82 22.11
N MET A 131 -65.81 -30.89 22.77
CA MET A 131 -64.79 -31.97 23.00
C MET A 131 -65.08 -33.47 22.65
N PRO A 132 -64.10 -34.43 22.71
CA PRO A 132 -62.60 -34.41 22.84
C PRO A 132 -61.84 -35.43 21.91
N GLY A 133 -60.49 -35.44 21.90
CA GLY A 133 -59.73 -36.63 21.47
C GLY A 133 -58.27 -36.46 20.98
N SER A 134 -57.30 -36.73 21.87
CA SER A 134 -56.02 -37.46 21.67
C SER A 134 -55.25 -37.52 20.32
N HIS A 135 -54.00 -36.99 20.34
CA HIS A 135 -52.72 -37.47 19.72
C HIS A 135 -52.64 -37.76 18.18
N PRO A 136 -51.44 -37.86 17.52
CA PRO A 136 -50.06 -37.93 18.03
C PRO A 136 -49.02 -36.97 17.36
N VAL A 137 -47.82 -36.95 17.95
CA VAL A 137 -46.58 -36.30 17.47
C VAL A 137 -45.90 -37.13 16.37
N PRO A 138 -45.32 -36.51 15.34
CA PRO A 138 -43.96 -36.83 14.90
C PRO A 138 -43.20 -35.56 14.46
N ALA A 139 -41.91 -35.51 14.21
CA ALA A 139 -40.72 -36.21 14.64
C ALA A 139 -39.59 -35.22 14.27
N SER A 140 -38.59 -35.11 15.13
CA SER A 140 -37.42 -34.24 15.01
C SER A 140 -36.58 -34.55 13.77
N HIS A 141 -36.34 -33.53 12.93
CA HIS A 141 -35.31 -33.57 11.89
C HIS A 141 -33.96 -33.05 12.43
N THR A 142 -32.97 -33.93 12.32
CA THR A 142 -31.53 -33.74 12.51
C THR A 142 -30.93 -32.73 11.52
N PRO A 143 -29.99 -31.86 11.94
CA PRO A 143 -29.14 -31.10 11.04
C PRO A 143 -27.95 -31.94 10.51
N PRO A 144 -27.38 -31.62 9.33
CA PRO A 144 -26.26 -32.33 8.72
C PRO A 144 -24.90 -32.05 9.40
N PRO A 145 -23.88 -32.91 9.18
CA PRO A 145 -22.68 -32.96 10.00
C PRO A 145 -21.68 -31.84 9.70
N ALA A 146 -21.08 -31.32 10.77
CA ALA A 146 -19.89 -30.48 10.73
C ALA A 146 -18.66 -31.31 10.34
N HIS A 147 -17.85 -30.78 9.43
CA HIS A 147 -16.53 -31.30 9.13
C HIS A 147 -15.55 -30.86 10.22
N ASP A 148 -15.12 -31.81 11.05
CA ASP A 148 -13.96 -31.70 11.93
C ASP A 148 -12.67 -31.86 11.11
N ALA A 149 -11.79 -30.86 11.19
CA ALA A 149 -10.36 -31.01 10.88
C ALA A 149 -9.55 -29.97 11.66
N THR A 150 -9.26 -30.26 12.93
CA THR A 150 -8.16 -29.65 13.68
C THR A 150 -6.83 -30.33 13.33
N PRO A 151 -5.78 -29.60 12.94
CA PRO A 151 -4.42 -30.12 12.97
C PRO A 151 -3.83 -30.04 14.38
N ALA A 152 -3.19 -31.14 14.78
CA ALA A 152 -2.52 -31.33 16.05
C ALA A 152 -1.28 -30.42 16.21
N ALA A 153 -1.11 -29.83 17.39
CA ALA A 153 0.11 -29.16 17.82
C ALA A 153 1.21 -30.20 18.16
N PRO A 154 2.47 -30.01 17.73
CA PRO A 154 3.59 -30.82 18.20
C PRO A 154 4.11 -30.33 19.55
N GLY A 155 4.30 -31.29 20.47
CA GLY A 155 4.60 -31.07 21.88
C GLY A 155 6.01 -30.56 22.21
N HIS A 156 6.11 -29.88 23.34
CA HIS A 156 7.35 -29.54 24.03
C HIS A 156 7.97 -30.75 24.76
N PRO A 157 9.31 -30.89 24.78
CA PRO A 157 10.02 -31.70 25.77
C PRO A 157 10.34 -30.89 27.06
N PRO A 158 10.63 -31.59 28.18
CA PRO A 158 10.58 -31.00 29.53
C PRO A 158 11.91 -30.35 29.98
N ALA A 159 11.76 -29.42 30.92
CA ALA A 159 12.83 -28.73 31.62
C ALA A 159 13.49 -29.60 32.71
N ALA A 160 14.82 -29.60 32.71
CA ALA A 160 15.73 -29.81 33.84
C ALA A 160 16.80 -28.70 33.67
N GLY A 161 17.23 -27.87 34.62
CA GLY A 161 17.29 -27.90 36.08
C GLY A 161 18.68 -27.36 36.44
N GLY A 162 18.82 -26.36 37.33
CA GLY A 162 20.12 -26.05 37.95
C GLY A 162 20.52 -24.58 38.18
N HIS A 163 20.18 -24.09 39.37
CA HIS A 163 20.88 -23.16 40.28
C HIS A 163 22.13 -22.34 39.85
N ALA A 164 22.10 -21.03 40.17
CA ALA A 164 23.03 -20.31 41.08
C ALA A 164 22.52 -18.86 41.26
N ALA A 165 21.95 -18.47 42.41
CA ALA A 165 22.62 -17.87 43.58
C ALA A 165 23.35 -16.53 43.27
N GLY A 166 22.85 -15.44 43.86
CA GLY A 166 23.26 -14.03 43.66
C GLY A 166 24.66 -13.63 44.16
N PRO A 167 24.96 -12.33 44.39
CA PRO A 167 24.18 -11.48 45.32
C PRO A 167 23.91 -10.03 44.88
N THR A 168 22.79 -9.54 45.40
CA THR A 168 22.49 -8.22 45.97
C THR A 168 23.58 -7.13 45.98
N GLY A 169 23.19 -5.93 45.56
CA GLY A 169 23.92 -4.69 45.85
C GLY A 169 23.15 -3.45 45.42
N ASP A 170 22.12 -3.09 46.19
CA ASP A 170 21.54 -1.75 46.21
C ASP A 170 22.23 -0.97 47.35
N PRO A 171 22.57 0.32 47.17
CA PRO A 171 21.89 1.28 48.01
C PRO A 171 21.55 2.63 47.32
N ASN A 172 20.27 2.97 47.42
CA ASN A 172 19.62 4.24 47.81
C ASN A 172 20.48 5.53 47.97
N PRO A 173 19.91 6.73 47.65
CA PRO A 173 20.62 7.99 47.46
C PRO A 173 20.59 8.90 48.70
N GLN A 174 21.54 9.85 48.79
CA GLN A 174 21.39 11.07 49.58
C GLN A 174 22.38 12.18 49.16
N HIS A 175 21.80 13.30 48.72
CA HIS A 175 22.03 14.69 49.15
C HIS A 175 23.38 15.44 48.93
N GLU A 176 23.17 16.75 48.64
CA GLU A 176 24.09 17.91 48.67
C GLU A 176 24.92 18.19 47.40
N SER A 177 25.07 19.41 46.88
CA SER A 177 24.47 20.72 47.10
C SER A 177 25.01 21.69 46.02
N SER A 178 24.29 22.79 45.78
CA SER A 178 24.83 24.13 45.44
C SER A 178 25.43 24.42 44.03
N GLY A 179 24.85 25.41 43.34
CA GLY A 179 25.55 26.13 42.27
C GLY A 179 24.69 26.98 41.32
N MET A 180 24.11 28.06 41.82
CA MET A 180 23.47 29.13 41.03
C MET A 180 24.48 29.94 40.19
N SER A 181 23.96 30.55 39.12
CA SER A 181 24.40 31.76 38.37
C SER A 181 24.94 31.46 36.97
N ALA A 182 24.72 32.25 35.93
CA ALA A 182 23.77 33.29 35.55
C ALA A 182 24.11 33.61 34.07
N ALA A 183 23.13 34.07 33.29
CA ALA A 183 23.30 34.52 31.91
C ALA A 183 24.33 35.67 31.76
N PRO A 184 24.72 35.99 30.51
CA PRO A 184 24.21 37.25 30.01
C PRO A 184 23.76 37.25 28.53
N ASN A 185 22.74 38.07 28.31
CA ASN A 185 22.30 38.65 27.04
C ASN A 185 23.40 39.60 26.49
N PRO A 186 23.37 39.95 25.19
CA PRO A 186 22.97 41.33 24.90
C PRO A 186 22.12 41.53 23.63
N THR A 187 21.53 42.71 23.61
CA THR A 187 20.46 43.23 22.76
C THR A 187 20.98 44.08 21.58
N ALA A 188 20.31 43.95 20.43
CA ALA A 188 20.04 44.88 19.31
C ALA A 188 21.08 45.91 18.80
N GLY A 189 21.22 45.98 17.47
CA GLY A 189 21.79 47.12 16.73
C GLY A 189 21.68 46.97 15.21
N GLN A 190 21.27 48.05 14.54
CA GLN A 190 20.67 48.17 13.21
C GLN A 190 21.67 48.46 12.07
N GLN A 191 21.21 48.27 10.82
CA GLN A 191 21.59 48.95 9.55
C GLN A 191 22.84 48.50 8.74
N GLY A 192 22.58 48.18 7.46
CA GLY A 192 23.19 48.91 6.33
C GLY A 192 24.24 48.18 5.47
N SER A 193 23.80 47.76 4.28
CA SER A 193 24.45 47.90 2.96
C SER A 193 25.96 47.61 2.78
N GLY A 194 26.28 46.68 1.87
CA GLY A 194 27.48 46.77 1.02
C GLY A 194 28.22 45.46 0.77
N MET A 195 28.26 45.02 -0.50
CA MET A 195 29.30 44.10 -1.01
C MET A 195 30.70 44.72 -0.79
N PRO A 196 31.75 43.90 -0.65
CA PRO A 196 32.62 43.65 -1.81
C PRO A 196 33.18 42.22 -1.92
N ALA A 197 33.75 41.96 -3.09
CA ALA A 197 34.38 40.73 -3.56
C ALA A 197 35.84 40.52 -3.06
N GLN A 198 36.38 39.33 -3.41
CA GLN A 198 37.78 38.84 -3.33
C GLN A 198 38.17 38.31 -1.92
N SER A 199 38.85 37.17 -1.72
CA SER A 199 39.92 36.49 -2.49
C SER A 199 40.07 35.04 -1.99
N MET A 200 40.50 34.11 -2.86
CA MET A 200 41.03 32.80 -2.43
C MET A 200 42.40 32.91 -1.77
N PRO A 201 42.78 31.92 -0.93
CA PRO A 201 44.13 31.38 -0.97
C PRO A 201 44.14 29.84 -1.03
N GLY A 202 44.97 29.31 -1.93
CA GLY A 202 45.21 27.88 -2.07
C GLY A 202 46.45 27.35 -1.31
N VAL A 203 46.66 26.05 -1.52
CA VAL A 203 47.87 25.24 -1.35
C VAL A 203 48.18 24.72 0.06
N SER A 204 48.06 23.40 0.27
CA SER A 204 49.22 22.47 0.35
C SER A 204 48.82 21.01 0.63
N HIS A 205 49.29 20.10 -0.23
CA HIS A 205 49.35 18.64 -0.01
C HIS A 205 50.58 18.29 0.84
N PRO A 206 50.54 17.24 1.69
CA PRO A 206 51.73 16.57 2.19
C PRO A 206 52.07 15.31 1.38
N SER A 207 53.33 15.24 0.97
CA SER A 207 53.99 14.14 0.25
C SER A 207 54.35 12.95 1.16
N MET A 208 54.50 11.78 0.52
CA MET A 208 55.04 10.54 1.06
C MET A 208 56.49 10.64 1.55
N PRO A 209 56.92 9.73 2.44
CA PRO A 209 58.28 9.22 2.48
C PRO A 209 58.35 7.77 1.98
N GLY A 210 59.35 7.49 1.14
CA GLY A 210 59.65 6.16 0.62
C GLY A 210 60.82 5.47 1.35
N SER A 211 60.77 4.14 1.25
CA SER A 211 61.85 3.13 1.18
C SER A 211 62.85 2.98 2.34
N GLU A 212 62.89 1.77 2.92
CA GLU A 212 64.11 0.94 3.00
C GLU A 212 63.79 -0.57 3.24
N THR A 213 64.17 -1.37 2.24
CA THR A 213 64.79 -2.72 2.24
C THR A 213 64.71 -3.67 3.45
N GLY A 214 64.26 -4.91 3.19
CA GLY A 214 64.67 -6.13 3.92
C GLY A 214 63.85 -7.39 3.62
N GLY A 215 64.27 -8.23 2.66
CA GLY A 215 63.89 -9.66 2.59
C GLY A 215 64.78 -10.53 3.52
N PRO A 216 64.57 -11.86 3.68
CA PRO A 216 64.17 -12.79 2.61
C PRO A 216 63.23 -14.00 2.98
N SER A 217 62.79 -14.66 1.90
CA SER A 217 62.64 -16.12 1.69
C SER A 217 61.47 -16.98 2.23
N ALA A 218 60.77 -17.55 1.24
CA ALA A 218 60.50 -18.99 1.00
C ALA A 218 59.20 -19.63 1.53
N GLY A 219 58.42 -20.21 0.59
CA GLY A 219 57.52 -21.34 0.86
C GLY A 219 56.26 -21.47 -0.01
N THR A 220 56.38 -21.88 -1.28
CA THR A 220 55.32 -22.58 -2.07
C THR A 220 55.26 -24.04 -1.57
N PRO A 221 54.10 -24.75 -1.46
CA PRO A 221 53.24 -25.21 -2.58
C PRO A 221 51.72 -25.19 -2.24
N GLY A 222 50.75 -25.45 -3.11
CA GLY A 222 50.67 -26.02 -4.45
C GLY A 222 49.19 -26.10 -4.87
N GLN A 223 48.98 -26.30 -6.17
CA GLN A 223 47.71 -26.43 -6.88
C GLN A 223 46.78 -27.52 -6.33
N HIS A 224 45.46 -27.32 -6.46
CA HIS A 224 44.53 -28.28 -7.07
C HIS A 224 43.25 -27.56 -7.51
N GLY A 225 42.93 -27.63 -8.81
CA GLY A 225 41.59 -27.33 -9.32
C GLY A 225 40.67 -28.55 -9.17
N VAL A 226 39.35 -28.34 -9.38
CA VAL A 226 38.43 -29.20 -10.15
C VAL A 226 36.96 -28.75 -9.92
N ALA A 227 36.27 -28.61 -11.05
CA ALA A 227 34.84 -28.80 -11.35
C ALA A 227 33.72 -28.04 -10.60
N ALA A 228 32.94 -27.33 -11.42
CA ALA A 228 31.52 -27.10 -11.22
C ALA A 228 30.71 -28.40 -11.28
N PRO A 229 29.59 -28.51 -10.54
CA PRO A 229 28.52 -29.43 -10.88
C PRO A 229 27.28 -28.69 -11.41
N THR A 230 26.83 -29.18 -12.55
CA THR A 230 25.50 -29.01 -13.11
C THR A 230 24.51 -30.02 -12.49
N ASN A 231 23.22 -29.64 -12.58
CA ASN A 231 21.99 -30.45 -12.57
C ASN A 231 21.16 -30.62 -11.28
N SER A 232 19.99 -29.97 -11.34
CA SER A 232 18.63 -30.56 -11.30
C SER A 232 18.12 -31.21 -10.00
N SER A 233 17.02 -30.64 -9.47
CA SER A 233 15.87 -31.40 -8.95
C SER A 233 14.63 -30.51 -8.94
N ALA A 234 13.57 -31.01 -9.59
CA ALA A 234 12.24 -30.44 -9.64
C ALA A 234 11.51 -30.58 -8.30
N ALA A 235 10.72 -29.57 -7.93
CA ALA A 235 9.63 -29.70 -6.98
C ALA A 235 8.40 -28.99 -7.57
N VAL A 236 7.37 -29.79 -7.79
CA VAL A 236 6.01 -29.39 -8.15
C VAL A 236 5.29 -28.98 -6.86
N ASN A 237 4.62 -27.82 -6.84
CA ASN A 237 3.28 -27.64 -6.25
C ASN A 237 2.79 -26.19 -6.32
N ASP A 238 1.51 -26.10 -6.71
CA ASP A 238 0.50 -25.04 -6.57
C ASP A 238 0.96 -23.58 -6.53
N SER A 239 0.70 -22.88 -7.64
CA SER A 239 0.86 -21.44 -7.77
C SER A 239 -0.46 -20.83 -8.25
N ILE A 240 -0.91 -19.81 -7.51
CA ILE A 240 -2.01 -18.91 -7.86
C ILE A 240 -1.47 -17.96 -8.96
N PRO A 241 -2.20 -17.68 -10.06
CA PRO A 241 -1.62 -16.94 -11.17
C PRO A 241 -1.45 -15.43 -10.88
N PRO A 242 -0.38 -14.79 -11.39
CA PRO A 242 -0.14 -13.36 -11.22
C PRO A 242 -1.04 -12.51 -12.12
N LEU A 243 -1.66 -11.49 -11.52
CA LEU A 243 -2.34 -10.39 -12.20
C LEU A 243 -1.29 -9.53 -12.95
N SER A 244 -1.03 -9.88 -14.20
CA SER A 244 -0.23 -9.07 -15.12
C SER A 244 -1.08 -8.01 -15.80
N ALA A 245 -0.55 -6.78 -15.80
CA ALA A 245 -1.13 -5.58 -16.36
C ALA A 245 -1.62 -5.74 -17.82
N PHE A 246 -2.86 -5.30 -18.07
CA PHE A 246 -3.48 -5.26 -19.38
C PHE A 246 -2.87 -4.16 -20.28
N ALA A 247 -2.67 -4.51 -21.55
CA ALA A 247 -2.27 -3.62 -22.64
C ALA A 247 -3.44 -2.73 -23.13
N PRO A 248 -3.19 -1.57 -23.77
CA PRO A 248 -4.26 -0.68 -24.23
C PRO A 248 -4.84 -1.10 -25.59
N GLU A 249 -6.16 -1.21 -25.67
CA GLU A 249 -6.91 -1.24 -26.94
C GLU A 249 -7.03 0.19 -27.51
N GLY A 250 -6.52 0.38 -28.73
CA GLY A 250 -6.72 1.58 -29.53
C GLY A 250 -8.06 1.55 -30.25
N GLY A 251 -9.03 2.35 -29.78
CA GLY A 251 -10.30 2.57 -30.47
C GLY A 251 -10.15 3.51 -31.67
N VAL A 252 -10.45 2.99 -32.87
CA VAL A 252 -10.48 3.75 -34.13
C VAL A 252 -11.89 4.32 -34.31
N THR A 253 -12.06 5.64 -34.14
CA THR A 253 -13.32 6.32 -34.45
C THR A 253 -13.43 6.57 -35.96
N SER A 254 -14.46 5.98 -36.58
CA SER A 254 -14.86 6.25 -37.96
C SER A 254 -15.53 7.63 -38.08
N GLY A 255 -14.96 8.50 -38.91
CA GLY A 255 -15.54 9.78 -39.32
C GLY A 255 -15.66 9.86 -40.84
N THR A 256 -16.90 9.85 -41.33
CA THR A 256 -17.32 10.01 -42.72
C THR A 256 -17.07 11.42 -43.27
N GLY A 257 -16.58 11.57 -44.53
CA GLY A 257 -16.80 12.81 -45.28
C GLY A 257 -15.86 13.20 -46.43
N ARG A 258 -16.05 12.58 -47.62
CA ARG A 258 -16.16 13.20 -48.97
C ARG A 258 -15.11 14.21 -49.49
N GLY A 259 -14.43 13.85 -50.60
CA GLY A 259 -13.96 14.82 -51.61
C GLY A 259 -12.73 14.49 -52.50
N SER A 260 -12.93 13.63 -53.52
CA SER A 260 -12.53 13.78 -54.95
C SER A 260 -11.07 14.00 -55.42
N GLU A 261 -10.71 13.16 -56.43
CA GLU A 261 -9.73 13.33 -57.54
C GLU A 261 -8.23 13.40 -57.18
N THR A 262 -7.26 12.73 -57.83
CA THR A 262 -7.13 11.97 -59.09
C THR A 262 -5.83 11.13 -59.10
N GLN A 263 -5.80 10.07 -59.94
CA GLN A 263 -4.66 9.39 -60.59
C GLN A 263 -3.79 8.30 -59.88
N SER A 264 -4.07 7.07 -60.30
CA SER A 264 -3.21 5.86 -60.43
C SER A 264 -1.94 6.09 -61.30
N PRO A 265 -0.90 5.19 -61.34
CA PRO A 265 -1.01 3.74 -61.11
C PRO A 265 0.11 3.03 -60.31
N SER A 266 -0.34 2.02 -59.57
CA SER A 266 0.16 0.63 -59.53
C SER A 266 1.67 0.39 -59.71
N ALA A 267 2.35 0.20 -58.58
CA ALA A 267 3.45 -0.75 -58.47
C ALA A 267 3.26 -1.53 -57.17
N ALA A 268 3.13 -2.84 -57.31
CA ALA A 268 3.05 -3.78 -56.20
C ALA A 268 4.33 -3.70 -55.36
N ASN A 269 4.21 -3.18 -54.14
CA ASN A 269 5.14 -3.50 -53.07
C ASN A 269 4.30 -4.11 -51.95
N GLU A 270 4.60 -5.37 -51.70
CA GLU A 270 4.18 -6.14 -50.54
C GLU A 270 4.40 -5.29 -49.30
N ALA A 271 3.30 -4.90 -48.67
CA ALA A 271 3.31 -4.35 -47.33
C ALA A 271 3.81 -5.47 -46.41
N THR A 272 5.12 -5.49 -46.18
CA THR A 272 5.70 -6.18 -45.04
C THR A 272 5.09 -5.49 -43.82
N GLU A 273 4.14 -6.18 -43.19
CA GLU A 273 3.56 -5.82 -41.91
C GLU A 273 4.72 -5.79 -40.92
N ALA A 274 5.32 -4.61 -40.76
CA ALA A 274 6.45 -4.38 -39.89
C ALA A 274 5.97 -4.64 -38.47
N VAL A 275 6.45 -5.76 -37.90
CA VAL A 275 6.33 -6.03 -36.47
C VAL A 275 6.80 -4.77 -35.73
N PRO A 276 6.02 -4.21 -34.80
CA PRO A 276 6.50 -3.09 -34.01
C PRO A 276 7.75 -3.59 -33.28
N ALA A 277 8.91 -3.04 -33.66
CA ALA A 277 10.13 -3.23 -32.91
C ALA A 277 9.81 -2.83 -31.46
N VAL A 278 10.14 -3.69 -30.49
CA VAL A 278 10.08 -3.33 -29.08
C VAL A 278 11.11 -2.23 -28.89
N VAL A 279 10.67 -0.98 -29.01
CA VAL A 279 11.53 0.18 -28.82
C VAL A 279 11.94 0.17 -27.36
N PRO A 280 13.23 0.02 -27.03
CA PRO A 280 13.68 0.01 -25.65
C PRO A 280 13.27 1.35 -25.01
N THR A 281 12.66 1.25 -23.84
CA THR A 281 12.17 2.43 -23.14
C THR A 281 13.34 3.25 -22.61
N PRO A 282 13.16 4.56 -22.33
CA PRO A 282 14.25 5.39 -21.79
C PRO A 282 14.83 4.80 -20.49
N PHE A 283 13.97 4.29 -19.61
CA PHE A 283 14.41 3.68 -18.36
C PHE A 283 15.20 2.38 -18.59
N SER A 284 14.69 1.45 -19.42
CA SER A 284 15.42 0.21 -19.73
C SER A 284 16.77 0.46 -20.40
N SER A 285 16.85 1.49 -21.25
CA SER A 285 18.09 1.93 -21.89
C SER A 285 19.09 2.49 -20.88
N ALA A 286 18.63 3.31 -19.93
CA ALA A 286 19.49 3.86 -18.87
C ALA A 286 19.99 2.77 -17.91
N VAL A 287 19.16 1.79 -17.57
CA VAL A 287 19.60 0.62 -16.78
C VAL A 287 20.65 -0.18 -17.55
N ALA A 288 20.45 -0.43 -18.85
CA ALA A 288 21.44 -1.11 -19.68
C ALA A 288 22.77 -0.34 -19.77
N ALA A 289 22.72 0.98 -19.95
CA ALA A 289 23.90 1.85 -19.95
C ALA A 289 24.60 1.87 -18.58
N ALA A 290 23.85 1.94 -17.49
CA ALA A 290 24.39 1.89 -16.13
C ALA A 290 25.04 0.53 -15.83
N LYS A 291 24.43 -0.57 -16.28
CA LYS A 291 25.03 -1.91 -16.20
C LYS A 291 26.32 -2.00 -17.00
N GLN A 292 26.32 -1.48 -18.24
CA GLN A 292 27.52 -1.45 -19.08
C GLN A 292 28.65 -0.65 -18.43
N LYS A 293 28.33 0.54 -17.90
CA LYS A 293 29.27 1.41 -17.19
C LYS A 293 29.80 0.75 -15.91
N ALA A 294 28.95 0.07 -15.15
CA ALA A 294 29.38 -0.66 -13.95
C ALA A 294 30.24 -1.89 -14.31
N ALA A 295 30.04 -2.48 -15.48
CA ALA A 295 30.83 -3.59 -16.00
C ALA A 295 32.14 -3.15 -16.70
N GLU A 296 32.40 -1.84 -16.82
CA GLU A 296 33.70 -1.36 -17.31
C GLU A 296 34.80 -1.81 -16.33
N PRO A 297 35.90 -2.41 -16.82
CA PRO A 297 36.88 -3.01 -15.95
C PRO A 297 37.65 -1.93 -15.18
N ASP A 298 37.23 -1.68 -13.95
CA ASP A 298 38.20 -1.32 -12.92
C ASP A 298 39.21 -2.47 -12.86
N TYR A 299 40.50 -2.16 -12.86
CA TYR A 299 41.60 -3.14 -12.85
C TYR A 299 41.69 -3.95 -11.53
N VAL A 300 40.56 -4.20 -10.87
CA VAL A 300 40.37 -5.02 -9.68
C VAL A 300 39.47 -6.20 -10.05
N VAL A 301 40.10 -7.30 -10.45
CA VAL A 301 39.43 -8.57 -10.74
C VAL A 301 38.89 -9.14 -9.42
N GLY A 302 37.58 -9.09 -9.18
CA GLY A 302 36.98 -9.75 -8.00
C GLY A 302 35.51 -9.46 -7.72
N ASP A 303 35.03 -8.22 -7.93
CA ASP A 303 33.66 -7.86 -7.55
C ASP A 303 32.71 -7.96 -8.74
N SER A 304 31.80 -8.94 -8.70
CA SER A 304 30.69 -9.01 -9.64
C SER A 304 29.72 -7.85 -9.40
N VAL A 305 29.39 -7.10 -10.44
CA VAL A 305 28.38 -6.04 -10.38
C VAL A 305 27.03 -6.64 -9.99
N ASN A 306 26.46 -6.21 -8.87
CA ASN A 306 25.09 -6.59 -8.52
C ASN A 306 24.11 -5.82 -9.41
N GLU A 307 23.47 -6.52 -10.34
CA GLU A 307 22.54 -5.93 -11.31
C GLU A 307 21.31 -5.26 -10.67
N ASP A 308 20.86 -5.80 -9.53
CA ASP A 308 19.70 -5.26 -8.81
C ASP A 308 20.06 -3.96 -8.09
N LEU A 309 21.29 -3.86 -7.57
CA LEU A 309 21.80 -2.61 -7.01
C LEU A 309 21.86 -1.53 -8.09
N VAL A 310 22.34 -1.86 -9.29
CA VAL A 310 22.36 -0.93 -10.42
C VAL A 310 20.95 -0.47 -10.78
N LEU A 311 19.99 -1.40 -10.89
CA LEU A 311 18.59 -1.08 -11.16
C LEU A 311 18.01 -0.13 -10.10
N ALA A 312 18.21 -0.44 -8.82
CA ALA A 312 17.71 0.34 -7.70
C ALA A 312 18.30 1.76 -7.69
N LYS A 313 19.62 1.88 -7.90
CA LYS A 313 20.33 3.17 -8.01
C LYS A 313 19.85 4.01 -9.18
N THR A 314 19.67 3.40 -10.35
CA THR A 314 19.19 4.12 -11.54
C THR A 314 17.80 4.68 -11.31
N LEU A 315 16.89 3.91 -10.71
CA LEU A 315 15.55 4.40 -10.37
C LEU A 315 15.60 5.52 -9.33
N LEU A 316 16.30 5.31 -8.21
CA LEU A 316 16.38 6.30 -7.15
C LEU A 316 17.03 7.60 -7.63
N GLY A 317 18.14 7.51 -8.39
CA GLY A 317 18.80 8.67 -8.97
C GLY A 317 17.88 9.46 -9.90
N ALA A 318 17.11 8.78 -10.75
CA ALA A 318 16.14 9.40 -11.64
C ALA A 318 14.97 10.06 -10.87
N VAL A 319 14.48 9.43 -9.80
CA VAL A 319 13.46 10.03 -8.92
C VAL A 319 13.99 11.31 -8.29
N LEU A 320 15.18 11.26 -7.67
CA LEU A 320 15.81 12.42 -7.05
C LEU A 320 16.14 13.53 -8.07
N ALA A 321 16.39 13.17 -9.32
CA ALA A 321 16.59 14.13 -10.40
C ALA A 321 15.27 14.74 -10.89
N ALA A 322 14.13 14.09 -10.70
CA ALA A 322 12.82 14.54 -11.17
C ALA A 322 12.07 15.40 -10.14
N VAL A 323 12.30 15.17 -8.83
CA VAL A 323 11.50 15.75 -7.75
C VAL A 323 12.22 16.89 -7.02
N ASP A 324 11.50 17.98 -6.77
CA ASP A 324 11.93 19.00 -5.82
C ASP A 324 11.59 18.50 -4.40
N THR A 325 12.63 18.11 -3.66
CA THR A 325 12.46 17.40 -2.38
C THR A 325 12.35 18.40 -1.22
N PRO A 326 11.23 18.45 -0.48
CA PRO A 326 11.11 19.29 0.71
C PRO A 326 12.17 18.95 1.75
N VAL A 327 12.44 19.88 2.67
CA VAL A 327 13.48 19.67 3.70
C VAL A 327 13.20 18.40 4.51
N GLY A 328 14.22 17.53 4.59
CA GLY A 328 14.19 16.28 5.34
C GLY A 328 13.35 15.17 4.70
N MET A 329 12.79 15.38 3.51
CA MET A 329 12.20 14.30 2.73
C MET A 329 13.31 13.39 2.18
N MET A 330 13.13 12.08 2.35
CA MET A 330 14.05 11.05 1.86
C MET A 330 13.28 9.98 1.11
N TRP A 331 13.98 9.36 0.17
CA TRP A 331 13.52 8.30 -0.71
C TRP A 331 14.41 7.06 -0.59
N ALA A 332 13.81 5.89 -0.76
CA ALA A 332 14.51 4.63 -0.90
C ALA A 332 13.89 3.75 -1.98
N VAL A 333 14.71 2.88 -2.58
CA VAL A 333 14.28 1.86 -3.53
C VAL A 333 14.83 0.51 -3.12
N SER A 334 14.02 -0.54 -3.16
CA SER A 334 14.45 -1.91 -2.94
C SER A 334 14.07 -2.80 -4.11
N VAL A 335 14.92 -3.78 -4.38
CA VAL A 335 14.64 -4.86 -5.33
C VAL A 335 14.47 -6.14 -4.53
N VAL A 336 13.38 -6.85 -4.81
CA VAL A 336 13.05 -8.13 -4.18
C VAL A 336 12.93 -9.18 -5.26
N ARG A 337 13.55 -10.35 -5.05
CA ARG A 337 13.45 -11.50 -5.95
C ARG A 337 12.59 -12.57 -5.31
N GLY A 338 11.56 -13.00 -6.01
CA GLY A 338 10.69 -14.11 -5.61
C GLY A 338 10.48 -15.11 -6.75
N PRO A 339 9.66 -16.14 -6.53
CA PRO A 339 9.33 -17.12 -7.57
C PRO A 339 8.68 -16.47 -8.81
N ASP A 340 7.93 -15.39 -8.61
CA ASP A 340 7.25 -14.64 -9.68
C ASP A 340 8.16 -13.63 -10.40
N GLY A 341 9.44 -13.57 -10.04
CA GLY A 341 10.43 -12.69 -10.65
C GLY A 341 10.88 -11.54 -9.75
N ILE A 342 11.10 -10.38 -10.36
CA ILE A 342 11.71 -9.21 -9.71
C ILE A 342 10.63 -8.17 -9.40
N GLY A 343 10.48 -7.83 -8.12
CA GLY A 343 9.68 -6.68 -7.66
C GLY A 343 10.58 -5.49 -7.35
N VAL A 344 10.19 -4.29 -7.81
CA VAL A 344 10.89 -3.03 -7.51
C VAL A 344 9.96 -2.16 -6.68
N PHE A 345 10.40 -1.77 -5.48
CA PHE A 345 9.57 -1.00 -4.54
C PHE A 345 10.21 0.35 -4.24
N LEU A 346 9.41 1.40 -4.31
CA LEU A 346 9.78 2.78 -3.99
C LEU A 346 8.98 3.25 -2.78
N THR A 347 9.61 3.99 -1.87
CA THR A 347 8.89 4.73 -0.84
C THR A 347 9.63 6.02 -0.47
N SER A 348 8.86 7.01 -0.03
CA SER A 348 9.36 8.16 0.71
C SER A 348 9.14 7.99 2.22
N ASN A 349 9.75 8.85 3.03
CA ASN A 349 9.52 8.92 4.48
C ASN A 349 8.37 9.89 4.86
N GLU A 350 7.47 10.20 3.93
CA GLU A 350 6.34 11.08 4.18
C GLU A 350 5.02 10.31 4.12
N GLY A 351 4.38 10.17 5.28
CA GLY A 351 3.14 9.39 5.44
C GLY A 351 3.33 7.95 4.97
N ARG A 352 2.39 7.48 4.15
CA ARG A 352 2.41 6.17 3.50
C ARG A 352 3.04 6.25 2.10
N GLY A 353 4.27 6.74 2.03
CA GLY A 353 5.07 6.79 0.80
C GLY A 353 4.49 7.73 -0.27
N TRP A 354 4.30 8.99 0.09
CA TRP A 354 3.81 10.00 -0.85
C TRP A 354 4.69 10.15 -2.09
N LEU A 355 4.01 10.45 -3.21
CA LEU A 355 4.57 10.76 -4.53
C LEU A 355 4.16 12.18 -4.98
N PRO A 356 5.12 13.04 -5.35
CA PRO A 356 4.82 14.38 -5.86
C PRO A 356 4.07 14.34 -7.19
N ALA A 357 3.30 15.40 -7.46
CA ALA A 357 2.68 15.63 -8.77
C ALA A 357 3.75 15.76 -9.86
N GLY A 358 3.43 15.32 -11.08
CA GLY A 358 4.35 15.37 -12.22
C GLY A 358 5.46 14.30 -12.24
N LEU A 359 5.48 13.38 -11.26
CA LEU A 359 6.37 12.21 -11.28
C LEU A 359 5.71 11.03 -12.01
N PHE A 360 6.37 10.52 -13.06
CA PHE A 360 5.96 9.36 -13.83
C PHE A 360 6.94 8.20 -13.60
N LEU A 361 6.45 7.10 -13.05
CA LEU A 361 7.27 5.93 -12.69
C LEU A 361 7.07 4.78 -13.66
N PRO A 362 8.08 3.93 -13.91
CA PRO A 362 7.88 2.70 -14.66
C PRO A 362 6.76 1.86 -14.06
N ARG A 363 5.90 1.27 -14.90
CA ARG A 363 4.74 0.45 -14.44
C ARG A 363 5.10 -0.77 -13.60
N THR A 364 6.37 -1.18 -13.63
CA THR A 364 6.91 -2.29 -12.84
C THR A 364 7.26 -1.88 -11.40
N VAL A 365 7.31 -0.59 -11.10
CA VAL A 365 7.53 -0.09 -9.74
C VAL A 365 6.24 -0.24 -8.94
N SER A 366 6.37 -0.63 -7.68
CA SER A 366 5.28 -0.69 -6.70
C SER A 366 5.66 0.10 -5.44
N THR A 367 4.73 0.23 -4.51
CA THR A 367 4.98 0.82 -3.18
C THR A 367 4.57 -0.19 -2.11
N PRO A 368 5.22 -0.20 -0.93
CA PRO A 368 4.92 -1.19 0.11
C PRO A 368 3.46 -1.10 0.59
N TRP A 369 2.86 0.09 0.51
CA TRP A 369 1.54 0.43 1.05
C TRP A 369 0.37 -0.18 0.25
N LEU A 370 0.60 -0.55 -1.01
CA LEU A 370 -0.42 -1.25 -1.82
C LEU A 370 -0.65 -2.69 -1.37
N TRP A 371 0.23 -3.20 -0.53
CA TRP A 371 0.22 -4.59 -0.07
C TRP A 371 -0.29 -4.72 1.37
N ASP A 372 -0.72 -3.65 2.01
CA ASP A 372 -1.17 -3.67 3.42
C ASP A 372 -2.25 -4.74 3.67
N GLU A 373 -3.22 -4.88 2.76
CA GLU A 373 -4.27 -5.90 2.85
C GLU A 373 -3.69 -7.32 2.78
N PHE A 374 -2.81 -7.59 1.82
CA PHE A 374 -2.11 -8.87 1.68
C PHE A 374 -1.23 -9.19 2.90
N LEU A 375 -0.56 -8.17 3.41
CA LEU A 375 0.30 -8.30 4.58
C LEU A 375 -0.50 -8.41 5.88
N GLY A 376 -1.82 -8.21 5.86
CA GLY A 376 -2.67 -8.26 7.06
C GLY A 376 -2.33 -7.16 8.06
N VAL A 377 -1.71 -6.08 7.57
CA VAL A 377 -1.31 -4.93 8.37
C VAL A 377 -2.50 -3.98 8.40
N THR A 378 -3.41 -4.19 9.36
CA THR A 378 -4.55 -3.29 9.58
C THR A 378 -4.15 -2.11 10.47
N GLU A 379 -4.84 -0.99 10.28
CA GLU A 379 -4.72 0.31 10.98
C GLU A 379 -3.30 0.72 11.44
N GLY A 380 -2.63 1.54 10.64
CA GLY A 380 -1.36 2.17 11.02
C GLY A 380 -0.20 1.20 10.97
N SER A 381 0.26 0.85 9.76
CA SER A 381 1.48 0.07 9.57
C SER A 381 2.58 0.63 10.47
N PRO A 382 3.32 -0.20 11.23
CA PRO A 382 4.35 0.26 12.17
C PRO A 382 5.50 1.00 11.45
N TRP A 383 5.47 1.03 10.12
CA TRP A 383 6.40 1.75 9.27
C TRP A 383 6.00 3.22 9.05
N GLU A 384 4.73 3.58 9.31
CA GLU A 384 4.24 4.95 9.18
C GLU A 384 4.96 5.84 10.21
N GLY A 385 5.60 6.89 9.73
CA GLY A 385 6.34 7.84 10.56
C GLY A 385 7.80 7.48 10.86
N VAL A 386 8.28 6.35 10.35
CA VAL A 386 9.71 6.01 10.38
C VAL A 386 10.50 7.02 9.55
N ALA A 387 11.55 7.59 10.15
CA ALA A 387 12.37 8.62 9.52
C ALA A 387 13.16 8.11 8.30
N ASP A 388 13.67 6.87 8.37
CA ASP A 388 14.50 6.25 7.33
C ASP A 388 13.64 5.40 6.37
N PRO A 389 13.46 5.81 5.10
CA PRO A 389 12.69 5.03 4.13
C PRO A 389 13.36 3.71 3.75
N ALA A 390 14.69 3.57 3.93
CA ALA A 390 15.38 2.31 3.70
C ALA A 390 14.94 1.25 4.72
N ARG A 391 14.75 1.68 5.96
CA ARG A 391 14.21 0.83 7.02
C ARG A 391 12.79 0.38 6.71
N VAL A 392 11.93 1.28 6.21
CA VAL A 392 10.56 0.91 5.77
C VAL A 392 10.60 -0.21 4.74
N LEU A 393 11.47 -0.11 3.72
CA LEU A 393 11.58 -1.14 2.68
C LEU A 393 12.20 -2.45 3.18
N ALA A 394 13.12 -2.39 4.15
CA ALA A 394 13.67 -3.59 4.76
C ALA A 394 12.62 -4.36 5.58
N GLU A 395 11.82 -3.64 6.37
CA GLU A 395 10.72 -4.22 7.16
C GLU A 395 9.64 -4.80 6.25
N PHE A 396 9.29 -4.06 5.19
CA PHE A 396 8.40 -4.54 4.14
C PHE A 396 8.97 -5.80 3.47
N GLY A 397 10.24 -5.80 3.07
CA GLY A 397 10.88 -6.94 2.43
C GLY A 397 10.87 -8.20 3.30
N LEU A 398 11.02 -8.05 4.62
CA LEU A 398 10.89 -9.15 5.58
C LEU A 398 9.46 -9.68 5.66
N ALA A 399 8.48 -8.80 5.88
CA ALA A 399 7.07 -9.18 6.01
C ALA A 399 6.48 -9.76 4.71
N TRP A 400 6.82 -9.15 3.57
CA TRP A 400 6.41 -9.60 2.25
C TRP A 400 7.13 -10.87 1.84
N GLY A 401 8.44 -10.96 2.11
CA GLY A 401 9.25 -12.13 1.80
C GLY A 401 8.77 -13.41 2.49
N GLU A 402 8.34 -13.32 3.75
CA GLU A 402 7.76 -14.45 4.49
C GLU A 402 6.48 -14.99 3.82
N LYS A 403 5.65 -14.10 3.26
CA LYS A 403 4.36 -14.47 2.65
C LYS A 403 4.46 -14.85 1.18
N ALA A 404 5.30 -14.16 0.42
CA ALA A 404 5.42 -14.31 -1.04
C ALA A 404 6.63 -15.17 -1.46
N GLY A 405 7.43 -15.67 -0.50
CA GLY A 405 8.62 -16.47 -0.80
C GLY A 405 9.74 -15.68 -1.50
N GLY A 406 9.79 -14.37 -1.28
CA GLY A 406 10.80 -13.49 -1.86
C GLY A 406 11.87 -13.03 -0.88
N ALA A 407 13.00 -12.58 -1.41
CA ALA A 407 14.10 -12.01 -0.64
C ALA A 407 14.57 -10.70 -1.26
N THR A 408 14.77 -9.68 -0.42
CA THR A 408 15.40 -8.42 -0.85
C THR A 408 16.81 -8.71 -1.33
N SER A 409 17.13 -8.29 -2.55
CA SER A 409 18.45 -8.50 -3.16
C SER A 409 19.26 -7.20 -3.22
N ALA A 410 18.58 -6.05 -3.29
CA ALA A 410 19.21 -4.74 -3.22
C ALA A 410 18.34 -3.71 -2.50
N LEU A 411 18.98 -2.74 -1.84
CA LEU A 411 18.33 -1.63 -1.15
C LEU A 411 19.18 -0.37 -1.28
N VAL A 412 18.57 0.73 -1.74
CA VAL A 412 19.25 2.01 -1.86
C VAL A 412 18.47 3.13 -1.19
N SER A 413 19.18 4.12 -0.68
CA SER A 413 18.58 5.27 -0.01
C SER A 413 19.25 6.57 -0.43
N SER A 414 18.45 7.62 -0.52
CA SER A 414 18.93 9.00 -0.70
C SER A 414 19.62 9.52 0.56
N GLY A 415 19.30 8.96 1.73
CA GLY A 415 19.97 9.21 3.00
C GLY A 415 21.03 8.17 3.34
N SER A 416 21.68 8.33 4.48
CA SER A 416 22.58 7.32 5.04
C SER A 416 21.80 6.09 5.46
N ILE A 417 22.29 4.90 5.10
CA ILE A 417 21.73 3.63 5.59
C ILE A 417 22.34 3.30 6.95
N ASP A 418 21.48 3.04 7.93
CA ASP A 418 21.88 2.66 9.28
C ASP A 418 22.84 1.45 9.28
N PRO A 419 23.98 1.51 10.01
CA PRO A 419 24.92 0.41 10.09
C PRO A 419 24.32 -0.88 10.70
N GLY A 420 23.39 -0.74 11.64
CA GLY A 420 22.67 -1.86 12.24
C GLY A 420 21.74 -2.56 11.25
N LEU A 421 21.11 -1.80 10.34
CA LEU A 421 20.34 -2.37 9.23
C LEU A 421 21.24 -3.19 8.29
N ARG A 422 22.41 -2.66 7.92
CA ARG A 422 23.39 -3.37 7.08
C ARG A 422 23.89 -4.65 7.76
N ALA A 423 24.09 -4.63 9.09
CA ALA A 423 24.53 -5.80 9.84
C ALA A 423 23.47 -6.91 9.91
N GLN A 424 22.18 -6.54 9.91
CA GLN A 424 21.05 -7.49 9.95
C GLN A 424 20.72 -8.10 8.59
N LEU A 425 21.16 -7.47 7.50
CA LEU A 425 20.89 -7.89 6.12
C LEU A 425 22.20 -8.03 5.32
N PRO A 426 23.11 -8.95 5.70
CA PRO A 426 24.45 -9.04 5.11
C PRO A 426 24.46 -9.46 3.63
N GLU A 427 23.41 -10.17 3.19
CA GLU A 427 23.28 -10.66 1.81
C GLU A 427 22.66 -9.62 0.85
N VAL A 428 22.17 -8.49 1.38
CA VAL A 428 21.51 -7.46 0.58
C VAL A 428 22.56 -6.44 0.10
N ALA A 429 22.63 -6.20 -1.20
CA ALA A 429 23.48 -5.15 -1.73
C ALA A 429 22.90 -3.77 -1.37
N MET A 430 23.66 -2.96 -0.62
CA MET A 430 23.15 -1.70 -0.08
C MET A 430 24.00 -0.48 -0.42
N GLU A 431 23.35 0.61 -0.86
CA GLU A 431 24.00 1.90 -1.06
C GLU A 431 23.16 3.06 -0.50
N GLY A 432 23.72 3.82 0.42
CA GLY A 432 23.12 5.07 0.93
C GLY A 432 23.71 6.29 0.23
N MET A 433 23.11 7.45 0.47
CA MET A 433 23.53 8.73 -0.10
C MET A 433 23.56 8.74 -1.64
N VAL A 434 22.61 8.02 -2.27
CA VAL A 434 22.49 8.02 -3.73
C VAL A 434 22.20 9.43 -4.23
N ALA A 435 23.00 9.91 -5.17
CA ALA A 435 22.85 11.23 -5.77
C ALA A 435 21.81 11.24 -6.90
N PRO A 436 21.22 12.41 -7.22
CA PRO A 436 20.41 12.58 -8.41
C PRO A 436 21.15 12.16 -9.69
N ASN A 437 20.45 11.50 -10.61
CA ASN A 437 20.93 11.14 -11.94
C ASN A 437 19.91 11.54 -13.01
N TYR A 438 20.36 12.29 -14.01
CA TYR A 438 19.54 12.89 -15.07
C TYR A 438 19.50 12.07 -16.37
N ASP A 439 20.02 10.83 -16.37
CA ASP A 439 19.99 9.94 -17.54
C ASP A 439 18.55 9.55 -17.95
N VAL A 440 17.59 9.64 -17.02
CA VAL A 440 16.15 9.40 -17.26
C VAL A 440 15.37 10.59 -16.71
N ASP A 441 14.52 11.20 -17.52
CA ASP A 441 13.63 12.27 -17.08
C ASP A 441 12.25 11.72 -16.72
N LEU A 442 12.03 11.45 -15.43
CA LEU A 442 10.75 10.95 -14.90
C LEU A 442 9.69 12.05 -14.75
N ARG A 443 9.95 13.27 -15.23
CA ARG A 443 8.95 14.36 -15.29
C ARG A 443 8.06 14.28 -16.52
N VAL A 444 8.42 13.45 -17.49
CA VAL A 444 7.74 13.34 -18.78
C VAL A 444 7.09 11.97 -18.90
N ALA A 445 5.79 11.95 -19.18
CA ALA A 445 5.06 10.72 -19.42
C ALA A 445 5.59 10.02 -20.68
N THR A 446 5.82 8.71 -20.57
CA THR A 446 6.21 7.79 -21.63
C THR A 446 5.21 6.64 -21.72
N ALA A 447 5.28 5.82 -22.77
CA ALA A 447 4.35 4.70 -22.95
C ALA A 447 4.44 3.65 -21.81
N ASP A 448 5.62 3.50 -21.20
CA ASP A 448 5.92 2.51 -20.15
C ASP A 448 5.85 3.08 -18.73
N THR A 449 5.56 4.37 -18.58
CA THR A 449 5.41 5.00 -17.27
C THR A 449 3.94 5.23 -16.93
N THR A 450 3.71 5.44 -15.64
CA THR A 450 2.42 5.78 -15.06
C THR A 450 2.60 6.88 -14.04
N ASP A 451 1.60 7.74 -13.88
CA ASP A 451 1.60 8.74 -12.82
C ASP A 451 1.26 8.11 -11.46
N ARG A 452 1.36 8.92 -10.41
CA ARG A 452 1.08 8.52 -9.03
C ARG A 452 -0.30 7.90 -8.83
N LEU A 453 -1.34 8.41 -9.49
CA LEU A 453 -2.68 7.82 -9.40
C LEU A 453 -2.76 6.49 -10.14
N GLY A 454 -2.14 6.36 -11.32
CA GLY A 454 -2.11 5.09 -12.03
C GLY A 454 -1.30 4.01 -11.31
N LEU A 455 -0.37 4.42 -10.43
CA LEU A 455 0.39 3.52 -9.57
C LEU A 455 -0.40 3.06 -8.33
N THR A 456 -1.11 3.98 -7.65
CA THR A 456 -1.72 3.67 -6.34
C THR A 456 -3.24 3.66 -6.32
N GLY A 457 -3.89 4.20 -7.34
CA GLY A 457 -5.33 4.36 -7.41
C GLY A 457 -6.05 3.07 -7.80
N SER A 458 -7.32 2.99 -7.44
CA SER A 458 -8.18 1.88 -7.86
C SER A 458 -8.50 1.94 -9.36
N ILE A 459 -8.68 0.78 -9.99
CA ILE A 459 -9.07 0.69 -11.41
C ILE A 459 -10.39 1.43 -11.67
N ASP A 460 -11.35 1.31 -10.77
CA ASP A 460 -12.65 1.96 -10.91
C ASP A 460 -12.57 3.48 -10.72
N GLY A 461 -11.72 3.95 -9.80
CA GLY A 461 -11.41 5.38 -9.65
C GLY A 461 -10.80 5.96 -10.92
N LEU A 462 -9.82 5.26 -11.50
CA LEU A 462 -9.17 5.65 -12.76
C LEU A 462 -10.18 5.71 -13.93
N LYS A 463 -11.06 4.71 -14.06
CA LYS A 463 -12.13 4.70 -15.08
C LYS A 463 -13.10 5.86 -14.89
N SER A 464 -13.54 6.10 -13.65
CA SER A 464 -14.45 7.19 -13.31
C SER A 464 -13.88 8.56 -13.70
N LEU A 465 -12.60 8.81 -13.40
CA LEU A 465 -11.94 10.07 -13.74
C LEU A 465 -11.74 10.25 -15.24
N ALA A 466 -11.46 9.16 -15.98
CA ALA A 466 -11.34 9.21 -17.43
C ALA A 466 -12.63 9.62 -18.15
N GLN A 467 -13.79 9.47 -17.49
CA GLN A 467 -15.09 9.91 -18.03
C GLN A 467 -15.43 11.38 -17.72
N VAL A 468 -14.60 12.09 -16.96
CA VAL A 468 -14.83 13.51 -16.62
C VAL A 468 -14.49 14.37 -17.84
N PRO A 469 -15.45 15.14 -18.41
CA PRO A 469 -15.16 16.04 -19.51
C PRO A 469 -14.20 17.16 -19.11
N ASP A 470 -13.37 17.64 -20.04
CA ASP A 470 -12.43 18.74 -19.81
C ASP A 470 -13.09 19.99 -19.20
N SER A 471 -14.32 20.29 -19.60
CA SER A 471 -15.11 21.41 -19.06
C SER A 471 -15.49 21.27 -17.58
N GLN A 472 -15.42 20.06 -17.03
CA GLN A 472 -15.74 19.75 -15.64
C GLN A 472 -14.50 19.52 -14.77
N VAL A 473 -13.31 19.41 -15.36
CA VAL A 473 -12.03 19.16 -14.65
C VAL A 473 -11.87 20.13 -13.47
N HIS A 474 -11.92 21.44 -13.73
CA HIS A 474 -11.75 22.44 -12.67
C HIS A 474 -12.78 22.29 -11.55
N ALA A 475 -14.06 22.10 -11.90
CA ALA A 475 -15.13 21.96 -10.91
C ALA A 475 -14.94 20.71 -10.04
N ARG A 476 -14.46 19.60 -10.61
CA ARG A 476 -14.15 18.37 -9.87
C ARG A 476 -12.94 18.55 -8.96
N THR A 477 -11.87 19.20 -9.42
CA THR A 477 -10.71 19.51 -8.58
C THR A 477 -11.10 20.39 -7.39
N VAL A 478 -11.94 21.42 -7.59
CA VAL A 478 -12.46 22.29 -6.51
C VAL A 478 -13.30 21.49 -5.52
N GLN A 479 -14.12 20.55 -6.00
CA GLN A 479 -14.92 19.67 -5.15
C GLN A 479 -14.03 18.81 -4.25
N MET A 480 -13.01 18.14 -4.80
CA MET A 480 -12.05 17.31 -4.05
C MET A 480 -11.29 18.13 -3.01
N ALA A 481 -10.78 19.31 -3.39
CA ALA A 481 -10.06 20.19 -2.47
C ALA A 481 -10.95 20.68 -1.32
N SER A 482 -12.20 21.07 -1.61
CA SER A 482 -13.16 21.50 -0.60
C SER A 482 -13.59 20.37 0.33
N ASP A 483 -13.72 19.16 -0.20
CA ASP A 483 -14.08 17.98 0.55
C ASP A 483 -12.96 17.54 1.50
N ALA A 484 -11.73 17.41 0.99
CA ALA A 484 -10.54 17.16 1.79
C ALA A 484 -10.36 18.23 2.88
N HIS A 485 -10.53 19.51 2.53
CA HIS A 485 -10.43 20.59 3.51
C HIS A 485 -11.42 20.46 4.66
N ARG A 486 -12.65 20.02 4.38
CA ARG A 486 -13.66 19.75 5.39
C ARG A 486 -13.25 18.56 6.27
N HIS A 487 -12.81 17.46 5.67
CA HIS A 487 -12.36 16.26 6.39
C HIS A 487 -11.19 16.57 7.34
N VAL A 488 -10.15 17.23 6.83
CA VAL A 488 -8.97 17.60 7.62
C VAL A 488 -9.32 18.63 8.69
N SER A 489 -10.28 19.53 8.46
CA SER A 489 -10.69 20.49 9.50
C SER A 489 -11.42 19.83 10.68
N TYR A 490 -12.11 18.71 10.45
CA TYR A 490 -12.78 17.96 11.53
C TYR A 490 -11.82 17.09 12.35
N HIS A 491 -10.77 16.55 11.72
CA HIS A 491 -9.94 15.50 12.32
C HIS A 491 -8.45 15.85 12.45
N GLY A 492 -7.98 16.94 11.86
CA GLY A 492 -6.54 17.21 11.70
C GLY A 492 -5.88 17.94 12.87
N ALA A 493 -4.58 18.18 12.69
CA ALA A 493 -3.65 18.67 13.71
C ALA A 493 -4.10 19.97 14.39
N ARG A 494 -3.88 20.08 15.71
CA ARG A 494 -4.23 21.30 16.47
C ARG A 494 -3.06 22.29 16.62
N SER A 495 -1.97 22.09 15.88
CA SER A 495 -0.79 22.95 15.93
C SER A 495 -1.06 24.35 15.35
N ALA A 496 -0.22 25.32 15.72
CA ALA A 496 -0.36 26.69 15.25
C ALA A 496 -0.11 26.79 13.73
N GLU A 497 0.83 26.01 13.24
CA GLU A 497 1.22 25.87 11.83
C GLU A 497 0.05 25.31 11.01
N ALA A 498 -0.62 24.26 11.51
CA ALA A 498 -1.83 23.72 10.88
C ALA A 498 -2.96 24.76 10.83
N ALA A 499 -3.14 25.55 11.89
CA ALA A 499 -4.13 26.62 11.93
C ALA A 499 -3.81 27.77 10.95
N GLU A 500 -2.54 28.05 10.65
CA GLU A 500 -2.14 29.01 9.62
C GLU A 500 -2.43 28.48 8.21
N ALA A 501 -2.03 27.24 7.92
CA ALA A 501 -2.32 26.58 6.65
C ALA A 501 -3.84 26.54 6.36
N ARG A 502 -4.66 26.17 7.35
CA ARG A 502 -6.13 26.20 7.24
C ARG A 502 -6.67 27.58 6.87
N ARG A 503 -6.23 28.64 7.57
CA ARG A 503 -6.67 30.01 7.29
C ARG A 503 -6.28 30.49 5.89
N ALA A 504 -5.14 30.05 5.37
CA ALA A 504 -4.76 30.33 3.99
C ALA A 504 -5.68 29.59 3.01
N ARG A 505 -5.90 28.28 3.21
CA ARG A 505 -6.81 27.47 2.38
C ARG A 505 -8.24 28.00 2.39
N ASP A 506 -8.79 28.37 3.54
CA ASP A 506 -10.13 28.95 3.69
C ASP A 506 -10.32 30.17 2.78
N ARG A 507 -9.36 31.11 2.81
CA ARG A 507 -9.39 32.32 1.97
C ARG A 507 -9.30 31.98 0.49
N ILE A 508 -8.41 31.05 0.12
CA ILE A 508 -8.26 30.61 -1.27
C ILE A 508 -9.55 29.98 -1.77
N LEU A 509 -10.09 28.99 -1.05
CA LEU A 509 -11.31 28.28 -1.43
C LEU A 509 -12.50 29.22 -1.50
N ALA A 510 -12.64 30.18 -0.57
CA ALA A 510 -13.69 31.19 -0.64
C ALA A 510 -13.61 32.04 -1.92
N MET A 511 -12.41 32.47 -2.33
CA MET A 511 -12.21 33.22 -3.57
C MET A 511 -12.50 32.35 -4.81
N VAL A 512 -12.04 31.10 -4.81
CA VAL A 512 -12.29 30.13 -5.89
C VAL A 512 -13.79 29.87 -6.06
N HIS A 513 -14.52 29.63 -4.96
CA HIS A 513 -15.99 29.46 -4.99
C HIS A 513 -16.73 30.71 -5.47
N ALA A 514 -16.23 31.89 -5.11
CA ALA A 514 -16.74 33.17 -5.60
C ALA A 514 -16.34 33.47 -7.06
N ARG A 515 -15.56 32.60 -7.71
CA ARG A 515 -14.97 32.78 -9.05
C ARG A 515 -14.17 34.07 -9.16
N GLN A 516 -13.49 34.44 -8.08
CA GLN A 516 -12.59 35.60 -8.02
C GLN A 516 -11.14 35.16 -8.24
N PRO A 517 -10.31 35.99 -8.90
CA PRO A 517 -8.90 35.67 -9.09
C PRO A 517 -8.17 35.66 -7.75
N VAL A 518 -7.51 34.55 -7.43
CA VAL A 518 -6.69 34.42 -6.21
C VAL A 518 -5.34 35.11 -6.41
N SER A 519 -4.95 35.97 -5.47
CA SER A 519 -3.69 36.71 -5.56
C SER A 519 -2.46 35.79 -5.44
N ARG A 520 -1.36 36.12 -6.14
CA ARG A 520 -0.08 35.37 -6.01
C ARG A 520 0.46 35.35 -4.58
N ALA A 521 0.22 36.40 -3.80
CA ALA A 521 0.63 36.48 -2.41
C ALA A 521 -0.06 35.42 -1.54
N LEU A 522 -1.35 35.15 -1.78
CA LEU A 522 -2.09 34.14 -1.03
C LEU A 522 -1.63 32.71 -1.37
N TRP A 523 -1.27 32.46 -2.64
CA TRP A 523 -0.63 31.20 -3.04
C TRP A 523 0.76 31.02 -2.41
N ALA A 524 1.54 32.10 -2.30
CA ALA A 524 2.84 32.07 -1.63
C ALA A 524 2.70 31.80 -0.12
N GLU A 525 1.74 32.46 0.53
CA GLU A 525 1.41 32.23 1.95
C GLU A 525 1.07 30.77 2.24
N LEU A 526 0.30 30.11 1.36
CA LEU A 526 0.01 28.68 1.52
C LEU A 526 1.27 27.80 1.36
N ARG A 527 2.18 28.13 0.44
CA ARG A 527 3.44 27.39 0.28
C ARG A 527 4.35 27.56 1.50
N GLU A 528 4.48 28.78 2.01
CA GLU A 528 5.24 29.06 3.24
C GLU A 528 4.68 28.29 4.44
N ALA A 529 3.35 28.24 4.58
CA ALA A 529 2.70 27.44 5.61
C ALA A 529 2.95 25.91 5.41
N ASP A 530 3.01 25.42 4.17
CA ASP A 530 3.38 24.03 3.89
C ASP A 530 4.82 23.71 4.27
N ASP A 531 5.76 24.62 3.97
CA ASP A 531 7.17 24.47 4.35
C ASP A 531 7.34 24.42 5.88
N LEU A 532 6.57 25.22 6.62
CA LEU A 532 6.55 25.18 8.09
C LEU A 532 5.97 23.87 8.64
N LEU A 533 4.92 23.33 8.01
CA LEU A 533 4.39 22.01 8.34
C LEU A 533 5.42 20.92 8.07
N ALA A 534 6.10 20.97 6.91
CA ALA A 534 7.17 20.03 6.56
C ALA A 534 8.30 20.06 7.59
N ALA A 535 8.72 21.25 8.01
CA ALA A 535 9.73 21.41 9.06
C ALA A 535 9.26 20.85 10.42
N SER A 536 7.99 21.07 10.78
CA SER A 536 7.41 20.57 12.03
C SER A 536 7.40 19.05 12.07
N MET A 537 7.04 18.39 10.96
CA MET A 537 6.99 16.93 10.83
C MET A 537 8.33 16.25 11.15
N LEU A 538 9.47 16.91 10.92
CA LEU A 538 10.79 16.34 11.22
C LEU A 538 10.95 15.96 12.69
N THR A 539 10.32 16.71 13.60
CA THR A 539 10.40 16.46 15.04
C THR A 539 9.50 15.31 15.51
N HIS A 540 8.50 14.94 14.70
CA HIS A 540 7.56 13.86 14.99
C HIS A 540 7.97 12.53 14.33
N ARG A 541 9.03 12.51 13.52
CA ARG A 541 9.52 11.29 12.90
C ARG A 541 10.35 10.48 13.88
N VAL A 542 10.14 9.17 13.86
CA VAL A 542 10.80 8.24 14.79
C VAL A 542 12.09 7.72 14.16
N ASP A 543 13.20 7.88 14.88
CA ASP A 543 14.46 7.19 14.59
C ASP A 543 14.42 5.80 15.22
N VAL A 544 14.47 4.77 14.38
CA VAL A 544 14.32 3.36 14.76
C VAL A 544 15.62 2.58 14.59
N GLY A 545 16.78 3.24 14.41
CA GLY A 545 18.07 2.57 14.22
C GLY A 545 18.46 1.62 15.37
N ARG A 546 17.88 1.78 16.56
CA ARG A 546 18.12 0.94 17.74
C ARG A 546 17.13 -0.23 17.89
N VAL A 547 16.07 -0.27 17.10
CA VAL A 547 15.03 -1.31 17.15
C VAL A 547 15.41 -2.42 16.17
N GLY A 548 15.30 -3.69 16.56
CA GLY A 548 15.56 -4.82 15.67
C GLY A 548 14.60 -4.87 14.49
N LEU A 549 15.04 -5.42 13.35
CA LEU A 549 14.18 -5.61 12.17
C LEU A 549 13.03 -6.57 12.53
N GLY A 550 11.80 -6.23 12.15
CA GLY A 550 10.58 -6.96 12.52
C GLY A 550 10.03 -6.64 13.90
N GLU A 551 10.70 -5.79 14.68
CA GLU A 551 10.30 -5.46 16.06
C GLU A 551 9.58 -4.11 16.18
N LEU A 552 9.33 -3.42 15.06
CA LEU A 552 8.61 -2.15 15.07
C LEU A 552 7.19 -2.32 15.61
N ARG A 553 6.77 -1.36 16.43
CA ARG A 553 5.43 -1.30 17.04
C ARG A 553 4.73 -0.04 16.57
N ILE A 554 3.40 -0.10 16.54
CA ILE A 554 2.57 1.08 16.28
C ILE A 554 2.74 2.03 17.47
N VAL A 555 3.15 3.27 17.22
CA VAL A 555 3.41 4.29 18.25
C VAL A 555 2.36 5.40 18.13
N ASP A 556 1.84 5.89 19.26
CA ASP A 556 0.86 6.99 19.30
C ASP A 556 1.40 8.30 18.69
N GLU A 557 2.72 8.50 18.72
CA GLU A 557 3.42 9.63 18.08
C GLU A 557 3.20 9.68 16.55
N ALA A 558 2.86 8.54 15.93
CA ALA A 558 2.48 8.49 14.53
C ALA A 558 1.14 9.18 14.26
N ALA A 559 0.26 9.33 15.25
CA ALA A 559 -1.03 10.00 15.07
C ALA A 559 -0.87 11.51 14.84
N ASP A 560 -0.04 12.19 15.63
CA ASP A 560 0.24 13.62 15.45
C ASP A 560 0.94 13.89 14.11
N LEU A 561 1.90 13.04 13.74
CA LEU A 561 2.57 13.12 12.44
C LEU A 561 1.58 12.92 11.28
N ARG A 562 0.67 11.95 11.40
CA ARG A 562 -0.36 11.67 10.40
C ARG A 562 -1.30 12.86 10.21
N ASP A 563 -1.70 13.49 11.29
CA ASP A 563 -2.51 14.71 11.24
C ASP A 563 -1.80 15.83 10.47
N LEU A 564 -0.49 16.02 10.67
CA LEU A 564 0.33 16.96 9.88
C LEU A 564 0.46 16.53 8.41
N VAL A 565 0.58 15.23 8.12
CA VAL A 565 0.58 14.71 6.74
C VAL A 565 -0.73 15.06 6.04
N PHE A 566 -1.88 14.89 6.70
CA PHE A 566 -3.17 15.24 6.11
C PHE A 566 -3.31 16.74 5.83
N GLU A 567 -2.77 17.60 6.69
CA GLU A 567 -2.69 19.04 6.44
C GLU A 567 -1.90 19.36 5.16
N ARG A 568 -0.75 18.71 4.97
CA ARG A 568 0.07 18.90 3.77
C ARG A 568 -0.58 18.37 2.50
N ARG A 569 -1.24 17.20 2.55
CA ARG A 569 -2.04 16.70 1.40
C ARG A 569 -3.18 17.64 1.04
N CYS A 570 -3.80 18.26 2.04
CA CYS A 570 -4.83 19.26 1.82
C CYS A 570 -4.25 20.56 1.21
N ASN A 571 -3.06 21.00 1.64
CA ASN A 571 -2.36 22.12 1.01
C ASN A 571 -2.05 21.83 -0.46
N GLU A 572 -1.51 20.64 -0.74
CA GLU A 572 -1.20 20.19 -2.09
C GLU A 572 -2.43 20.23 -3.00
N LEU A 573 -3.57 19.69 -2.55
CA LEU A 573 -4.85 19.75 -3.26
C LEU A 573 -5.28 21.19 -3.60
N VAL A 574 -5.13 22.10 -2.65
CA VAL A 574 -5.49 23.51 -2.86
C VAL A 574 -4.50 24.19 -3.80
N LEU A 575 -3.20 23.88 -3.70
CA LEU A 575 -2.16 24.41 -4.59
C LEU A 575 -2.36 23.97 -6.05
N LEU A 576 -2.87 22.76 -6.30
CA LEU A 576 -3.23 22.29 -7.65
C LEU A 576 -4.32 23.15 -8.32
N LEU A 577 -5.14 23.87 -7.55
CA LEU A 577 -6.14 24.81 -8.11
C LEU A 577 -5.50 26.05 -8.76
N ALA A 578 -4.22 26.32 -8.49
CA ALA A 578 -3.48 27.40 -9.15
C ALA A 578 -3.01 27.02 -10.57
N GLU A 579 -3.05 25.73 -10.92
CA GLU A 579 -2.63 25.21 -12.22
C GLU A 579 -3.73 25.34 -13.27
N GLU A 580 -3.34 25.23 -14.54
CA GLU A 580 -4.32 25.19 -15.62
C GLU A 580 -5.14 23.89 -15.55
N PRO A 581 -6.48 23.96 -15.72
CA PRO A 581 -7.32 22.78 -15.59
C PRO A 581 -7.06 21.81 -16.75
N GLN A 582 -6.37 20.72 -16.44
CA GLN A 582 -6.05 19.65 -17.39
C GLN A 582 -6.36 18.28 -16.76
N PRO A 583 -6.57 17.22 -17.57
CA PRO A 583 -6.83 15.88 -17.06
C PRO A 583 -5.78 15.39 -16.06
N GLN A 584 -4.50 15.73 -16.26
CA GLN A 584 -3.42 15.35 -15.33
C GLN A 584 -3.61 16.00 -13.95
N VAL A 585 -3.97 17.29 -13.87
CA VAL A 585 -4.24 17.99 -12.61
C VAL A 585 -5.40 17.34 -11.84
N LEU A 586 -6.42 16.84 -12.56
CA LEU A 586 -7.52 16.10 -11.95
C LEU A 586 -7.04 14.75 -11.36
N ARG A 587 -6.17 14.03 -12.06
CA ARG A 587 -5.58 12.77 -11.57
C ARG A 587 -4.69 13.01 -10.36
N ASP A 588 -3.91 14.08 -10.40
CA ASP A 588 -3.07 14.50 -9.29
C ASP A 588 -3.91 14.90 -8.08
N ALA A 589 -5.02 15.61 -8.28
CA ALA A 589 -5.93 15.93 -7.19
C ALA A 589 -6.64 14.70 -6.64
N ALA A 590 -7.06 13.76 -7.49
CA ALA A 590 -7.66 12.52 -7.02
C ALA A 590 -6.67 11.71 -6.16
N TYR A 591 -5.40 11.60 -6.56
CA TYR A 591 -4.38 10.95 -5.74
C TYR A 591 -4.27 11.57 -4.35
N ALA A 592 -4.11 12.90 -4.27
CA ALA A 592 -3.95 13.58 -2.98
C ALA A 592 -5.24 13.52 -2.12
N HIS A 593 -6.41 13.50 -2.76
CA HIS A 593 -7.71 13.30 -2.09
C HIS A 593 -7.84 11.89 -1.53
N GLU A 594 -7.53 10.86 -2.32
CA GLU A 594 -7.57 9.45 -1.88
C GLU A 594 -6.60 9.17 -0.73
N GLN A 595 -5.42 9.81 -0.70
CA GLN A 595 -4.48 9.73 0.42
C GLN A 595 -5.07 10.24 1.75
N ILE A 596 -6.09 11.10 1.70
CA ILE A 596 -6.83 11.57 2.87
C ILE A 596 -8.03 10.65 3.10
N VAL A 597 -8.95 10.55 2.13
CA VAL A 597 -10.26 9.92 2.39
C VAL A 597 -10.21 8.40 2.51
N ASN A 598 -9.29 7.74 1.81
CA ASN A 598 -9.13 6.29 1.86
C ASN A 598 -8.09 5.87 2.90
N HIS A 599 -7.57 6.80 3.70
CA HIS A 599 -6.68 6.41 4.79
C HIS A 599 -7.44 5.49 5.76
N PRO A 600 -6.85 4.35 6.19
CA PRO A 600 -7.53 3.38 7.05
C PRO A 600 -8.14 3.98 8.33
N THR A 601 -7.56 5.07 8.85
CA THR A 601 -8.07 5.78 10.04
C THR A 601 -9.33 6.62 9.78
N PHE A 602 -9.55 7.09 8.54
CA PHE A 602 -10.76 7.81 8.15
C PHE A 602 -11.89 6.87 7.71
N VAL A 603 -11.53 5.73 7.13
CA VAL A 603 -12.45 4.65 6.79
C VAL A 603 -12.65 3.78 8.04
N ALA A 604 -13.33 4.32 9.06
CA ALA A 604 -13.64 3.56 10.26
C ALA A 604 -14.24 2.19 9.89
N ALA A 605 -13.70 1.12 10.49
CA ALA A 605 -14.25 -0.23 10.36
C ALA A 605 -15.77 -0.22 10.62
N PRO A 606 -16.56 -1.04 9.89
CA PRO A 606 -17.99 -1.13 10.12
C PRO A 606 -18.25 -1.36 11.61
N ALA A 607 -19.21 -0.62 12.16
CA ALA A 607 -19.54 -0.62 13.58
C ALA A 607 -19.52 -2.07 14.12
N PRO A 608 -18.86 -2.32 15.27
CA PRO A 608 -18.81 -3.66 15.84
C PRO A 608 -20.24 -4.14 15.95
N VAL A 609 -20.56 -5.22 15.23
CA VAL A 609 -21.85 -5.88 15.33
C VAL A 609 -22.01 -6.21 16.81
N SER A 610 -22.87 -5.47 17.51
CA SER A 610 -23.20 -5.80 18.89
C SER A 610 -23.81 -7.18 18.83
N ALA A 611 -23.02 -8.20 19.14
CA ALA A 611 -23.54 -9.49 19.48
C ALA A 611 -24.56 -9.24 20.59
N ALA A 612 -25.84 -9.50 20.28
CA ALA A 612 -26.89 -9.47 21.26
C ALA A 612 -26.40 -10.27 22.48
N PRO A 613 -26.62 -9.79 23.72
CA PRO A 613 -26.14 -10.48 24.91
C PRO A 613 -26.60 -11.93 24.83
N ALA A 614 -25.64 -12.85 24.90
CA ALA A 614 -25.90 -14.29 24.86
C ALA A 614 -27.00 -14.59 25.88
N ASP A 615 -28.18 -14.97 25.37
CA ASP A 615 -29.32 -15.31 26.19
C ASP A 615 -28.89 -16.51 27.04
N ARG A 616 -28.65 -16.25 28.32
CA ARG A 616 -28.11 -17.24 29.24
C ARG A 616 -29.24 -18.20 29.55
N VAL A 617 -29.36 -19.24 28.73
CA VAL A 617 -30.29 -20.35 28.97
C VAL A 617 -30.01 -20.90 30.37
N ALA A 618 -30.94 -20.62 31.29
CA ALA A 618 -30.93 -21.13 32.64
C ALA A 618 -31.11 -22.65 32.59
N ARG A 619 -29.99 -23.38 32.56
CA ARG A 619 -29.98 -24.82 32.83
C ARG A 619 -30.26 -25.04 34.31
N THR A 620 -31.47 -25.43 34.63
CA THR A 620 -31.85 -26.04 35.91
C THR A 620 -31.06 -27.32 36.10
N ALA A 621 -30.15 -27.34 37.08
CA ALA A 621 -29.42 -28.53 37.49
C ALA A 621 -30.28 -29.39 38.44
N PRO A 622 -30.36 -30.73 38.26
CA PRO A 622 -31.00 -31.62 39.22
C PRO A 622 -30.12 -31.83 40.47
N PRO A 623 -30.71 -32.16 41.63
CA PRO A 623 -30.00 -32.21 42.89
C PRO A 623 -29.19 -33.51 43.02
N VAL A 624 -27.89 -33.40 43.27
CA VAL A 624 -27.08 -34.58 43.64
C VAL A 624 -26.15 -34.23 44.81
N GLY A 625 -26.43 -34.91 45.92
CA GLY A 625 -25.53 -35.46 46.94
C GLY A 625 -24.22 -34.74 47.27
N GLY A 626 -24.11 -34.31 48.53
CA GLY A 626 -22.93 -33.64 49.07
C GLY A 626 -21.68 -34.50 49.20
N VAL A 627 -20.54 -33.81 49.25
CA VAL A 627 -19.31 -34.24 49.89
C VAL A 627 -18.71 -33.04 50.60
N THR A 628 -18.51 -33.17 51.91
CA THR A 628 -17.91 -32.18 52.81
C THR A 628 -16.38 -32.31 52.76
N ALA A 629 -15.65 -31.20 52.69
CA ALA A 629 -14.21 -31.15 52.89
C ALA A 629 -13.86 -30.16 54.03
N PRO A 630 -12.80 -30.43 54.82
CA PRO A 630 -12.64 -29.91 56.18
C PRO A 630 -12.05 -28.49 56.25
N SER A 631 -12.52 -27.74 57.25
CA SER A 631 -12.05 -26.40 57.63
C SER A 631 -10.65 -26.44 58.25
N VAL A 632 -9.71 -25.68 57.68
CA VAL A 632 -8.41 -25.37 58.30
C VAL A 632 -8.51 -24.00 58.98
N SER A 633 -8.32 -23.99 60.30
CA SER A 633 -8.26 -22.79 61.15
C SER A 633 -6.92 -22.07 61.01
N ALA A 634 -6.96 -20.75 60.87
CA ALA A 634 -5.80 -19.87 60.98
C ALA A 634 -5.45 -19.60 62.46
N PRO A 635 -4.16 -19.50 62.84
CA PRO A 635 -3.75 -19.12 64.20
C PRO A 635 -3.83 -17.60 64.44
N PRO A 636 -4.03 -17.16 65.70
CA PRO A 636 -4.26 -15.75 66.04
C PRO A 636 -2.97 -14.93 66.13
N THR A 637 -3.09 -13.67 65.69
CA THR A 637 -2.10 -12.60 65.75
C THR A 637 -1.90 -12.09 67.19
N GLU A 638 -0.68 -12.15 67.70
CA GLU A 638 -0.30 -11.58 68.99
C GLU A 638 0.29 -10.17 68.81
N ALA A 639 -0.16 -9.22 69.63
CA ALA A 639 0.21 -7.80 69.58
C ALA A 639 1.47 -7.51 70.42
N PRO A 640 2.34 -6.56 70.02
CA PRO A 640 3.49 -6.17 70.84
C PRO A 640 3.09 -5.16 71.93
N PRO A 641 3.74 -5.20 73.12
CA PRO A 641 3.46 -4.27 74.22
C PRO A 641 4.21 -2.94 74.05
N SER A 642 3.55 -1.87 74.49
CA SER A 642 4.10 -0.53 74.56
C SER A 642 4.68 -0.20 75.94
N ILE A 643 5.69 0.67 75.89
CA ILE A 643 6.16 1.68 76.87
C ILE A 643 7.23 1.26 77.89
N GLY A 644 8.33 2.03 77.82
CA GLY A 644 9.36 2.24 78.83
C GLY A 644 10.37 3.26 78.30
#